data_AF-A0A1W2HBI2-F1
#
_entry.id   AF-A0A1W2HBI2-F1
#
_cell.length_a   1.000
_cell.length_b   1.000
_cell.length_c   1.000
_cell.angle_alpha   90.00
_cell.angle_beta   90.00
_cell.angle_gamma   90.00
#
_symmetry.space_group_name_H-M   'P 1'
#
loop_
_entity.id
_entity.type
_entity.pdbx_description
1 polymer ?
#
loop_
_entity_poly.entity_id
_entity_poly.type
_entity_poly.pdbx_seq_one_letter_code
_entity_poly.pdbx_strand_id
1 'polypeptide(L)'
;MKTLKILYTIAFLICLSVISTQTAFAQESPMEEDYYKIMKVSSPEGTLLEVGGLAMMPNGHLGVATRRGDVFIVENPTSPRPYFRKFASGLHEILGLVYKDGSFYCAQRGELTKLTDTNQDGVADLYETFASWPISGHYHEYSFGPKVGKDGSFYVSGNVAFGNQEWWRGESRVPYRGWVIKITPYGAIEPFATGMRSPAGLGIIEGELFYTDNQGDYIGSGGLWHLEKGDFTGHPAGLAWTGLENSPLKLTSAQFDAVVDPRKVKDANGRYIKPENVVDEEFITLYEAKEKLPNIKLPAVWLPHGIHGISNSEPLEIPKGHLGPFEGQVLVGDQGQSKIMRVFLEKVNGEYQGASIDFRSGFQSGVLRMVFAPDKSLFVGETNRGWGSAGEANEGLQRLVWNNEIPFEMRTVKSMPDGFEIEFTKPVDVNSAKDLASYAVQSFVYKYHPAYGSPPVNIVDNSVTGVKVSEDGLKVRIIVDGLRRYYIHKISLEGIREKKEFHSLVHPTAYYTLNNIPTGEKLALTEVSQFNSVVEQERIKAEAAKKAATSKKPVAVTSQNIQTAPKAEELPSMEVINSLLAKNTCTACHQANKRQVGPSYADIAKRKYTNEQIVELIYNPKPENWPDYATPMAAMPQVPREEALKIAAYINSLR
;
A
#
# COMPACT_ATOMS: atom_id res chain seq x y z
N MET A 1 -69.22 -34.88 22.71
CA MET A 1 -67.98 -35.59 22.29
C MET A 1 -67.43 -35.24 20.90
N LYS A 2 -68.11 -34.43 20.05
CA LYS A 2 -67.55 -33.98 18.75
C LYS A 2 -66.91 -32.57 18.77
N THR A 3 -67.27 -31.73 19.73
CA THR A 3 -66.76 -30.35 19.87
C THR A 3 -65.41 -30.25 20.57
N LEU A 4 -65.02 -31.25 21.37
CA LEU A 4 -63.75 -31.22 22.12
C LEU A 4 -62.55 -31.68 21.29
N LYS A 5 -62.73 -32.46 20.21
CA LYS A 5 -61.63 -32.90 19.33
C LYS A 5 -61.13 -31.80 18.38
N ILE A 6 -61.99 -30.85 17.99
CA ILE A 6 -61.63 -29.80 17.03
C ILE A 6 -60.76 -28.71 17.68
N LEU A 7 -60.94 -28.42 18.97
CA LEU A 7 -60.07 -27.45 19.67
C LEU A 7 -58.63 -27.96 19.87
N TYR A 8 -58.43 -29.27 20.08
CA TYR A 8 -57.08 -29.82 20.23
C TYR A 8 -56.31 -29.90 18.91
N THR A 9 -56.99 -30.11 17.78
CA THR A 9 -56.32 -30.15 16.47
C THR A 9 -55.93 -28.76 15.97
N ILE A 10 -56.72 -27.72 16.27
CA ILE A 10 -56.39 -26.34 15.91
C ILE A 10 -55.28 -25.78 16.83
N ALA A 11 -55.27 -26.14 18.11
CA ALA A 11 -54.17 -25.77 19.02
C ALA A 11 -52.83 -26.42 18.65
N PHE A 12 -52.84 -27.66 18.13
CA PHE A 12 -51.62 -28.34 17.68
C PHE A 12 -51.08 -27.80 16.34
N LEU A 13 -51.96 -27.32 15.45
CA LEU A 13 -51.56 -26.67 14.18
C LEU A 13 -51.09 -25.22 14.35
N ILE A 14 -51.56 -24.52 15.39
CA ILE A 14 -51.05 -23.18 15.75
C ILE A 14 -49.70 -23.27 16.51
N CYS A 15 -49.48 -24.33 17.29
CA CYS A 15 -48.15 -24.57 17.90
C CYS A 15 -47.06 -25.04 16.92
N LEU A 16 -47.41 -25.55 15.73
CA LEU A 16 -46.42 -25.87 14.68
C LEU A 16 -46.13 -24.72 13.70
N SER A 17 -46.92 -23.64 13.72
CA SER A 17 -46.68 -22.42 12.92
C SER A 17 -45.92 -21.32 13.69
N VAL A 18 -45.61 -21.58 14.96
CA VAL A 18 -44.58 -20.85 15.74
C VAL A 18 -43.30 -21.68 15.79
N ILE A 19 -42.89 -22.25 14.65
CA ILE A 19 -41.45 -22.45 14.42
C ILE A 19 -40.96 -21.04 14.15
N SER A 20 -40.42 -20.47 15.22
CA SER A 20 -39.67 -19.23 15.28
C SER A 20 -38.99 -19.01 13.94
N THR A 21 -39.40 -17.94 13.24
CA THR A 21 -38.50 -17.20 12.36
C THR A 21 -37.31 -16.82 13.23
N GLN A 22 -36.35 -17.74 13.36
CA GLN A 22 -34.98 -17.35 13.61
C GLN A 22 -34.64 -16.49 12.40
N THR A 23 -34.79 -15.18 12.57
CA THR A 23 -33.96 -14.24 11.84
C THR A 23 -32.56 -14.76 12.05
N ALA A 24 -32.04 -15.50 11.07
CA ALA A 24 -30.63 -15.75 10.96
C ALA A 24 -30.02 -14.36 10.88
N PHE A 25 -29.57 -13.84 12.03
CA PHE A 25 -28.60 -12.77 12.03
C PHE A 25 -27.44 -13.39 11.27
N ALA A 26 -27.27 -12.99 10.01
CA ALA A 26 -26.06 -13.29 9.29
C ALA A 26 -24.93 -12.78 10.17
N GLN A 27 -24.16 -13.69 10.75
CA GLN A 27 -23.04 -13.30 11.59
C GLN A 27 -22.07 -12.55 10.68
N GLU A 28 -21.92 -11.26 10.92
CA GLU A 28 -20.96 -10.44 10.18
C GLU A 28 -19.57 -11.05 10.36
N SER A 29 -18.80 -11.09 9.29
CA SER A 29 -17.42 -11.59 9.37
C SER A 29 -16.59 -10.59 10.18
N PRO A 30 -15.75 -11.05 11.13
CA PRO A 30 -14.88 -10.17 11.89
C PRO A 30 -13.99 -9.30 11.00
N MET A 31 -13.73 -8.08 11.45
CA MET A 31 -12.88 -7.10 10.75
C MET A 31 -11.52 -6.92 11.46
N GLU A 32 -10.62 -6.17 10.83
CA GLU A 32 -9.25 -5.94 11.34
C GLU A 32 -9.23 -5.35 12.77
N GLU A 33 -10.16 -4.48 13.13
CA GLU A 33 -10.27 -3.86 14.46
C GLU A 33 -10.66 -4.81 15.58
N ASP A 34 -11.29 -5.94 15.26
CA ASP A 34 -11.67 -6.95 16.24
C ASP A 34 -10.44 -7.63 16.84
N TYR A 35 -9.38 -7.77 16.03
CA TYR A 35 -8.11 -8.41 16.38
C TYR A 35 -7.04 -7.42 16.80
N TYR A 36 -6.94 -6.28 16.11
CA TYR A 36 -5.86 -5.31 16.25
C TYR A 36 -6.39 -3.93 16.65
N LYS A 37 -6.39 -3.67 17.96
CA LYS A 37 -6.95 -2.45 18.54
C LYS A 37 -5.95 -1.31 18.51
N ILE A 38 -6.37 -0.18 17.97
CA ILE A 38 -5.61 1.07 17.99
C ILE A 38 -5.94 1.82 19.28
N MET A 39 -4.92 2.07 20.09
CA MET A 39 -4.99 2.78 21.35
C MET A 39 -4.27 4.13 21.21
N LYS A 40 -4.88 5.18 21.76
CA LYS A 40 -4.23 6.50 21.81
C LYS A 40 -3.14 6.52 22.87
N VAL A 41 -2.01 7.15 22.57
CA VAL A 41 -1.00 7.53 23.57
C VAL A 41 -1.18 9.02 23.87
N SER A 42 -1.58 9.36 25.09
CA SER A 42 -1.85 10.74 25.49
C SER A 42 -0.53 11.52 25.66
N SER A 43 -0.30 12.51 24.80
CA SER A 43 0.77 13.49 24.97
C SER A 43 0.32 14.67 25.85
N PRO A 44 1.24 15.43 26.47
CA PRO A 44 0.90 16.66 27.19
C PRO A 44 0.27 17.70 26.26
N GLU A 45 -0.66 18.48 26.80
CA GLU A 45 -1.34 19.54 26.06
C GLU A 45 -0.33 20.51 25.40
N GLY A 46 -0.60 20.89 24.15
CA GLY A 46 0.28 21.76 23.36
C GLY A 46 1.52 21.08 22.76
N THR A 47 1.76 19.80 23.06
CA THR A 47 2.85 19.03 22.43
C THR A 47 2.44 18.58 21.03
N LEU A 48 3.02 19.19 20.00
CA LEU A 48 2.88 18.74 18.61
C LEU A 48 4.00 17.74 18.32
N LEU A 49 3.70 16.43 18.27
CA LEU A 49 4.74 15.42 18.10
C LEU A 49 5.21 15.32 16.65
N GLU A 50 4.33 15.35 15.65
CA GLU A 50 4.69 15.15 14.23
C GLU A 50 5.80 14.09 14.09
N VAL A 51 5.54 12.87 14.57
CA VAL A 51 6.59 11.92 14.92
C VAL A 51 7.42 11.55 13.70
N GLY A 52 8.71 11.87 13.75
CA GLY A 52 9.68 11.58 12.70
C GLY A 52 10.65 10.45 13.04
N GLY A 53 10.74 10.03 14.31
CA GLY A 53 11.53 8.89 14.74
C GLY A 53 11.01 8.26 16.04
N LEU A 54 11.13 6.94 16.15
CA LEU A 54 10.80 6.17 17.35
C LEU A 54 11.93 5.20 17.69
N ALA A 55 12.25 5.06 18.97
CA ALA A 55 13.22 4.09 19.44
C ALA A 55 12.86 3.57 20.84
N MET A 56 12.76 2.25 21.00
CA MET A 56 12.65 1.66 22.33
C MET A 56 13.99 1.66 23.04
N MET A 57 14.00 2.12 24.29
CA MET A 57 15.16 2.05 25.18
C MET A 57 15.18 0.71 25.93
N PRO A 58 16.36 0.22 26.37
CA PRO A 58 16.48 -1.05 27.10
C PRO A 58 15.67 -1.12 28.41
N ASN A 59 15.39 0.03 29.03
CA ASN A 59 14.57 0.14 30.24
C ASN A 59 13.05 0.17 29.96
N GLY A 60 12.63 0.03 28.70
CA GLY A 60 11.22 0.04 28.32
C GLY A 60 10.62 1.43 28.12
N HIS A 61 11.41 2.51 28.22
CA HIS A 61 10.97 3.85 27.80
C HIS A 61 11.02 3.98 26.27
N LEU A 62 10.23 4.92 25.74
CA LEU A 62 10.15 5.18 24.31
C LEU A 62 10.78 6.55 24.00
N GLY A 63 11.82 6.58 23.17
CA GLY A 63 12.30 7.80 22.53
C GLY A 63 11.40 8.19 21.37
N VAL A 64 10.98 9.45 21.33
CA VAL A 64 10.12 10.03 20.30
C VAL A 64 10.77 11.28 19.75
N ALA A 65 11.22 11.23 18.50
CA ALA A 65 11.73 12.40 17.78
C ALA A 65 10.64 13.06 16.95
N THR A 66 10.64 14.38 16.93
CA THR A 66 9.66 15.19 16.22
C THR A 66 10.26 15.80 14.97
N ARG A 67 9.43 16.01 13.94
CA ARG A 67 9.82 16.82 12.77
C ARG A 67 10.06 18.30 13.10
N ARG A 68 9.70 18.73 14.31
CA ARG A 68 9.96 20.09 14.82
C ARG A 68 11.32 20.24 15.51
N GLY A 69 12.10 19.16 15.61
CA GLY A 69 13.47 19.22 16.13
C GLY A 69 13.61 18.93 17.61
N ASP A 70 12.60 18.33 18.23
CA ASP A 70 12.63 17.89 19.62
C ASP A 70 12.80 16.37 19.70
N VAL A 71 13.43 15.88 20.77
CA VAL A 71 13.40 14.48 21.19
C VAL A 71 12.80 14.41 22.59
N PHE A 72 11.80 13.55 22.76
CA PHE A 72 11.18 13.25 24.04
C PHE A 72 11.54 11.83 24.48
N ILE A 73 11.67 11.64 25.79
CA ILE A 73 11.61 10.33 26.42
C ILE A 73 10.23 10.17 27.04
N VAL A 74 9.52 9.12 26.63
CA VAL A 74 8.21 8.74 27.15
C VAL A 74 8.40 7.59 28.12
N GLU A 75 8.26 7.90 29.40
CA GLU A 75 8.38 6.95 30.50
C GLU A 75 7.06 6.21 30.70
N ASN A 76 7.15 4.90 30.92
CA ASN A 76 6.00 4.00 31.00
C ASN A 76 5.01 4.18 29.83
N PRO A 77 5.46 4.07 28.57
CA PRO A 77 4.68 4.48 27.39
C PRO A 77 3.43 3.63 27.15
N THR A 78 3.30 2.49 27.83
CA THR A 78 2.14 1.58 27.76
C THR A 78 1.08 1.88 28.83
N SER A 79 1.38 2.77 29.78
CA SER A 79 0.45 3.26 30.81
C SER A 79 -0.65 4.12 30.18
N PRO A 80 -1.87 4.15 30.77
CA PRO A 80 -2.88 5.14 30.38
C PRO A 80 -2.45 6.59 30.67
N ARG A 81 -1.41 6.79 31.48
CA ARG A 81 -0.82 8.09 31.81
C ARG A 81 0.71 8.02 31.66
N PRO A 82 1.22 8.03 30.42
CA PRO A 82 2.66 8.08 30.19
C PRO A 82 3.22 9.44 30.62
N TYR A 83 4.50 9.49 31.01
CA TYR A 83 5.18 10.74 31.34
C TYR A 83 6.13 11.15 30.22
N PHE A 84 5.92 12.32 29.64
CA PHE A 84 6.77 12.86 28.58
C PHE A 84 7.76 13.84 29.17
N ARG A 85 9.05 13.57 28.95
CA ARG A 85 10.14 14.48 29.29
C ARG A 85 10.86 14.88 28.01
N LYS A 86 11.04 16.18 27.81
CA LYS A 86 11.87 16.69 26.71
C LYS A 86 13.32 16.37 27.02
N PHE A 87 13.97 15.63 26.12
CA PHE A 87 15.36 15.19 26.23
C PHE A 87 16.30 16.06 25.39
N ALA A 88 15.89 16.45 24.19
CA ALA A 88 16.69 17.30 23.29
C ALA A 88 15.81 18.26 22.50
N SER A 89 16.39 19.36 21.99
CA SER A 89 15.69 20.34 21.15
C SER A 89 16.65 21.07 20.21
N GLY A 90 16.11 21.73 19.18
CA GLY A 90 16.89 22.57 18.25
C GLY A 90 17.47 21.84 17.03
N LEU A 91 17.04 20.60 16.78
CA LEU A 91 17.46 19.83 15.60
C LEU A 91 16.63 20.16 14.35
N HIS A 92 17.17 19.88 13.17
CA HIS A 92 16.55 20.22 11.89
C HIS A 92 15.77 19.04 11.29
N GLU A 93 14.48 18.95 11.65
CA GLU A 93 13.51 18.00 11.07
C GLU A 93 13.99 16.54 11.14
N ILE A 94 13.92 15.97 12.34
CA ILE A 94 14.40 14.62 12.62
C ILE A 94 13.50 13.59 11.93
N LEU A 95 14.09 12.71 11.13
CA LEU A 95 13.37 11.70 10.35
C LEU A 95 13.92 10.28 10.58
N GLY A 96 14.30 10.03 11.82
CA GLY A 96 14.45 8.72 12.44
C GLY A 96 15.34 8.80 13.68
N LEU A 97 15.27 7.77 14.51
CA LEU A 97 15.85 7.75 15.83
C LEU A 97 16.31 6.34 16.16
N VAL A 98 17.50 6.21 16.74
CA VAL A 98 18.06 4.96 17.27
C VAL A 98 18.63 5.25 18.65
N TYR A 99 18.44 4.33 19.60
CA TYR A 99 19.15 4.35 20.88
C TYR A 99 20.26 3.29 20.85
N LYS A 100 21.50 3.72 21.04
CA LYS A 100 22.69 2.85 20.98
C LYS A 100 23.77 3.36 21.91
N ASP A 101 24.39 2.45 22.68
CA ASP A 101 25.52 2.74 23.57
C ASP A 101 25.29 3.92 24.55
N GLY A 102 24.07 4.04 25.08
CA GLY A 102 23.70 5.10 26.02
C GLY A 102 23.34 6.45 25.39
N SER A 103 23.39 6.56 24.06
CA SER A 103 23.09 7.80 23.33
C SER A 103 21.95 7.59 22.34
N PHE A 104 21.25 8.68 22.00
CA PHE A 104 20.40 8.70 20.82
C PHE A 104 21.20 9.13 19.59
N TYR A 105 20.95 8.47 18.47
CA TYR A 105 21.42 8.87 17.15
C TYR A 105 20.21 9.21 16.29
N CYS A 106 20.25 10.36 15.63
CA CYS A 106 19.13 10.84 14.84
C CYS A 106 19.61 11.44 13.51
N ALA A 107 18.92 11.10 12.42
CA ALA A 107 19.18 11.75 11.14
C ALA A 107 18.35 13.04 11.09
N GLN A 108 19.05 14.15 10.99
CA GLN A 108 18.49 15.43 10.56
C GLN A 108 18.96 15.73 9.14
N ARG A 109 18.42 16.78 8.51
CA ARG A 109 18.60 17.02 7.05
C ARG A 109 20.03 16.92 6.51
N GLY A 110 21.03 17.37 7.27
CA GLY A 110 22.42 17.44 6.83
C GLY A 110 23.39 16.58 7.64
N GLU A 111 22.93 15.87 8.68
CA GLU A 111 23.84 15.11 9.52
C GLU A 111 23.15 14.00 10.34
N LEU A 112 23.97 13.03 10.74
CA LEU A 112 23.68 12.10 11.81
C LEU A 112 24.23 12.71 13.10
N THR A 113 23.33 13.04 14.03
CA THR A 113 23.68 13.67 15.31
C THR A 113 23.57 12.65 16.42
N LYS A 114 24.60 12.59 17.27
CA LYS A 114 24.61 11.82 18.50
C LYS A 114 24.28 12.74 19.68
N LEU A 115 23.27 12.36 20.45
CA LEU A 115 22.74 13.09 21.61
C LEU A 115 23.05 12.29 22.87
N THR A 116 23.76 12.91 23.82
CA THR A 116 24.19 12.27 25.07
C THR A 116 23.84 13.14 26.26
N ASP A 117 23.34 12.49 27.30
CA ASP A 117 23.20 13.04 28.65
C ASP A 117 24.42 12.59 29.46
N THR A 118 25.40 13.47 29.64
CA THR A 118 26.69 13.19 30.26
C THR A 118 26.65 13.34 31.77
N ASN A 119 25.68 14.10 32.31
CA ASN A 119 25.53 14.36 33.74
C ASN A 119 24.38 13.55 34.39
N GLN A 120 23.63 12.78 33.60
CA GLN A 120 22.51 11.92 33.98
C GLN A 120 21.31 12.68 34.58
N ASP A 121 21.09 13.93 34.18
CA ASP A 121 19.94 14.72 34.64
C ASP A 121 18.65 14.49 33.83
N GLY A 122 18.72 13.65 32.79
CA GLY A 122 17.63 13.35 31.88
C GLY A 122 17.52 14.33 30.71
N VAL A 123 18.52 15.16 30.44
CA VAL A 123 18.54 16.06 29.29
C VAL A 123 19.84 15.86 28.53
N ALA A 124 19.80 15.83 27.21
CA ALA A 124 21.02 15.84 26.42
C ALA A 124 21.72 17.19 26.60
N ASP A 125 22.94 17.16 27.13
CA ASP A 125 23.84 18.31 27.23
C ASP A 125 24.94 18.28 26.15
N LEU A 126 25.14 17.13 25.49
CA LEU A 126 26.13 16.97 24.42
C LEU A 126 25.47 16.56 23.09
N TYR A 127 25.73 17.38 22.05
CA TYR A 127 25.29 17.19 20.67
C TYR A 127 26.53 17.07 19.79
N GLU A 128 26.77 15.89 19.24
CA GLU A 128 27.94 15.61 18.41
C GLU A 128 27.49 15.35 16.97
N THR A 129 28.02 16.11 16.01
CA THR A 129 27.93 15.76 14.59
C THR A 129 28.76 14.50 14.36
N PHE A 130 28.09 13.34 14.26
CA PHE A 130 28.78 12.06 14.07
C PHE A 130 29.21 11.85 12.62
N ALA A 131 28.39 12.32 11.67
CA ALA A 131 28.72 12.39 10.25
C ALA A 131 27.82 13.44 9.57
N SER A 132 28.33 14.19 8.59
CA SER A 132 27.57 15.22 7.88
C SER A 132 27.69 15.12 6.36
N TRP A 133 26.64 15.55 5.67
CA TRP A 133 26.52 15.55 4.21
C TRP A 133 25.84 16.85 3.74
N PRO A 134 26.07 17.28 2.49
CA PRO A 134 25.61 18.58 2.02
C PRO A 134 24.07 18.68 1.88
N ILE A 135 23.56 19.89 2.06
CA ILE A 135 22.18 20.32 1.75
C ILE A 135 22.24 21.50 0.78
N SER A 136 21.32 21.56 -0.19
CA SER A 136 21.15 22.74 -1.05
C SER A 136 20.25 23.81 -0.43
N GLY A 137 19.60 23.48 0.69
CA GLY A 137 18.57 24.30 1.33
C GLY A 137 17.17 24.08 0.75
N HIS A 138 17.01 23.16 -0.20
CA HIS A 138 15.71 22.86 -0.79
C HIS A 138 14.79 22.10 0.18
N TYR A 139 13.52 22.51 0.27
CA TYR A 139 12.55 21.94 1.22
C TYR A 139 12.37 20.42 1.06
N HIS A 140 12.40 19.86 -0.15
CA HIS A 140 12.24 18.41 -0.32
C HIS A 140 13.47 17.56 0.07
N GLU A 141 14.63 18.13 0.41
CA GLU A 141 15.83 17.35 0.77
C GLU A 141 15.77 16.80 2.20
N TYR A 142 14.86 15.85 2.44
CA TYR A 142 14.77 15.06 3.66
C TYR A 142 15.92 14.04 3.76
N SER A 143 16.22 13.62 4.98
CA SER A 143 17.14 12.53 5.29
C SER A 143 16.46 11.53 6.21
N PHE A 144 16.19 10.31 5.75
CA PHE A 144 15.45 9.31 6.51
C PHE A 144 16.39 8.25 7.11
N GLY A 145 16.03 7.76 8.30
CA GLY A 145 16.86 6.86 9.11
C GLY A 145 17.36 7.56 10.40
N PRO A 146 18.37 7.03 11.08
CA PRO A 146 19.21 5.93 10.65
C PRO A 146 18.55 4.57 10.88
N LYS A 147 19.02 3.56 10.15
CA LYS A 147 18.91 2.14 10.55
C LYS A 147 20.29 1.56 10.75
N VAL A 148 20.43 0.62 11.68
CA VAL A 148 21.73 0.03 12.06
C VAL A 148 21.88 -1.34 11.42
N GLY A 149 22.90 -1.52 10.60
CA GLY A 149 23.26 -2.81 10.02
C GLY A 149 23.90 -3.76 11.02
N LYS A 150 24.04 -5.03 10.64
CA LYS A 150 24.71 -6.09 11.45
C LYS A 150 26.15 -5.73 11.83
N ASP A 151 26.84 -4.93 11.02
CA ASP A 151 28.23 -4.49 11.27
C ASP A 151 28.30 -3.22 12.14
N GLY A 152 27.18 -2.74 12.68
CA GLY A 152 27.09 -1.53 13.49
C GLY A 152 27.09 -0.24 12.69
N SER A 153 27.16 -0.29 11.36
CA SER A 153 27.06 0.89 10.50
C SER A 153 25.65 1.44 10.48
N PHE A 154 25.52 2.75 10.31
CA PHE A 154 24.25 3.41 10.09
C PHE A 154 23.96 3.54 8.58
N TYR A 155 22.69 3.46 8.21
CA TYR A 155 22.21 3.76 6.87
C TYR A 155 21.23 4.93 6.91
N VAL A 156 21.42 5.88 6.00
CA VAL A 156 20.56 7.06 5.85
C VAL A 156 20.25 7.23 4.36
N SER A 157 18.99 7.52 4.02
CA SER A 157 18.58 7.83 2.65
C SER A 157 18.37 9.33 2.49
N GLY A 158 18.78 9.88 1.34
CA GLY A 158 18.56 11.27 0.96
C GLY A 158 17.47 11.39 -0.09
N ASN A 159 16.46 12.22 0.16
CA ASN A 159 15.41 12.55 -0.81
C ASN A 159 15.94 13.46 -1.93
N VAL A 160 15.32 13.41 -3.11
CA VAL A 160 15.59 14.37 -4.20
C VAL A 160 14.98 15.75 -3.92
N ALA A 161 15.54 16.78 -4.56
CA ALA A 161 14.98 18.13 -4.63
C ALA A 161 14.09 18.29 -5.87
N PHE A 162 13.40 19.44 -5.98
CA PHE A 162 12.57 19.77 -7.15
C PHE A 162 12.82 21.22 -7.60
N GLY A 163 12.88 21.44 -8.91
CA GLY A 163 13.08 22.75 -9.54
C GLY A 163 11.98 23.77 -9.20
N ASN A 164 12.28 25.07 -9.27
CA ASN A 164 11.19 26.07 -9.33
C ASN A 164 10.48 26.02 -10.69
N GLN A 165 11.25 25.83 -11.77
CA GLN A 165 10.72 25.71 -13.13
C GLN A 165 10.26 24.28 -13.42
N GLU A 166 11.11 23.29 -13.13
CA GLU A 166 10.82 21.86 -13.31
C GLU A 166 10.42 21.23 -11.97
N TRP A 167 9.35 21.72 -11.34
CA TRP A 167 8.90 21.26 -10.01
C TRP A 167 8.45 19.79 -9.98
N TRP A 168 8.23 19.19 -11.15
CA TRP A 168 7.84 17.79 -11.34
C TRP A 168 9.02 16.83 -11.53
N ARG A 169 10.24 17.34 -11.70
CA ARG A 169 11.42 16.52 -12.01
C ARG A 169 12.35 16.48 -10.81
N GLY A 170 12.61 15.29 -10.30
CA GLY A 170 13.53 15.10 -9.19
C GLY A 170 14.97 15.45 -9.57
N GLU A 171 15.66 16.17 -8.69
CA GLU A 171 17.03 16.64 -8.87
C GLU A 171 17.92 16.23 -7.69
N SER A 172 19.16 15.85 -7.98
CA SER A 172 20.21 15.68 -6.96
C SER A 172 21.14 16.89 -7.01
N ARG A 173 20.78 17.98 -6.31
CA ARG A 173 21.48 19.27 -6.40
C ARG A 173 22.85 19.29 -5.73
N VAL A 174 23.03 18.44 -4.74
CA VAL A 174 24.27 18.24 -3.99
C VAL A 174 24.49 16.74 -3.81
N PRO A 175 25.74 16.28 -3.56
CA PRO A 175 26.03 14.88 -3.36
C PRO A 175 25.10 14.20 -2.35
N TYR A 176 24.84 12.91 -2.57
CA TYR A 176 24.07 12.02 -1.69
C TYR A 176 22.54 12.28 -1.63
N ARG A 177 21.98 13.15 -2.48
CA ARG A 177 20.51 13.27 -2.68
C ARG A 177 20.03 12.29 -3.74
N GLY A 178 18.97 11.53 -3.47
CA GLY A 178 18.60 10.35 -4.27
C GLY A 178 19.56 9.18 -4.08
N TRP A 179 20.24 9.12 -2.93
CA TRP A 179 21.18 8.06 -2.55
C TRP A 179 20.83 7.49 -1.18
N VAL A 180 21.23 6.26 -0.94
CA VAL A 180 21.50 5.75 0.41
C VAL A 180 23.00 5.85 0.67
N ILE A 181 23.35 6.38 1.82
CA ILE A 181 24.72 6.40 2.35
C ILE A 181 24.84 5.41 3.52
N LYS A 182 26.01 4.80 3.62
CA LYS A 182 26.46 4.01 4.76
C LYS A 182 27.42 4.86 5.58
N ILE A 183 27.23 4.89 6.89
CA ILE A 183 28.09 5.60 7.84
C ILE A 183 28.71 4.52 8.74
N THR A 184 30.03 4.36 8.70
CA THR A 184 30.72 3.34 9.48
C THR A 184 30.53 3.59 10.98
N PRO A 185 30.81 2.59 11.86
CA PRO A 185 30.76 2.78 13.31
C PRO A 185 31.69 3.88 13.85
N TYR A 186 32.57 4.44 13.02
CA TYR A 186 33.51 5.52 13.35
C TYR A 186 33.18 6.84 12.64
N GLY A 187 32.04 6.94 11.95
CA GLY A 187 31.55 8.19 11.33
C GLY A 187 31.99 8.43 9.87
N ALA A 188 32.69 7.49 9.22
CA ALA A 188 33.08 7.65 7.82
C ALA A 188 31.90 7.38 6.88
N ILE A 189 31.68 8.27 5.88
CA ILE A 189 30.59 8.14 4.91
C ILE A 189 31.06 7.38 3.66
N GLU A 190 30.28 6.38 3.27
CA GLU A 190 30.41 5.65 2.00
C GLU A 190 29.10 5.76 1.19
N PRO A 191 29.13 6.21 -0.07
CA PRO A 191 27.98 6.05 -0.96
C PRO A 191 27.68 4.55 -1.12
N PHE A 192 26.41 4.17 -0.92
CA PHE A 192 26.00 2.77 -0.92
C PHE A 192 25.27 2.39 -2.20
N ALA A 193 24.17 3.09 -2.52
CA ALA A 193 23.36 2.86 -3.71
C ALA A 193 22.59 4.14 -4.09
N THR A 194 22.11 4.21 -5.33
CA THR A 194 21.36 5.37 -5.83
C THR A 194 20.13 4.93 -6.64
N GLY A 195 19.33 5.88 -7.10
CA GLY A 195 18.08 5.60 -7.79
C GLY A 195 16.83 5.85 -6.96
N MET A 196 16.98 6.35 -5.74
CA MET A 196 15.84 6.69 -4.89
C MET A 196 15.23 8.01 -5.34
N ARG A 197 13.90 8.07 -5.33
CA ARG A 197 13.16 9.32 -5.52
C ARG A 197 12.85 9.94 -4.18
N SER A 198 11.91 9.36 -3.44
CA SER A 198 11.42 9.81 -2.14
C SER A 198 11.33 8.66 -1.14
N PRO A 199 12.49 8.18 -0.65
CA PRO A 199 12.59 6.95 0.14
C PRO A 199 12.25 7.18 1.62
N ALA A 200 10.97 7.40 1.94
CA ALA A 200 10.49 7.83 3.27
C ALA A 200 10.62 6.78 4.39
N GLY A 201 11.37 5.70 4.12
CA GLY A 201 11.49 4.54 4.99
C GLY A 201 12.68 3.66 4.64
N LEU A 202 13.50 3.34 5.65
CA LEU A 202 14.53 2.30 5.60
C LEU A 202 14.17 1.20 6.59
N GLY A 203 14.57 -0.04 6.32
CA GLY A 203 14.40 -1.15 7.24
C GLY A 203 15.55 -2.14 7.14
N ILE A 204 15.79 -2.86 8.22
CA ILE A 204 16.72 -3.99 8.27
C ILE A 204 15.85 -5.21 8.49
N ILE A 205 15.78 -6.08 7.48
CA ILE A 205 14.90 -7.26 7.45
C ILE A 205 15.81 -8.47 7.26
N GLU A 206 15.74 -9.41 8.20
CA GLU A 206 16.68 -10.55 8.30
C GLU A 206 18.17 -10.11 8.31
N GLY A 207 18.41 -8.84 8.69
CA GLY A 207 19.71 -8.19 8.69
C GLY A 207 20.24 -7.74 7.33
N GLU A 208 19.41 -7.74 6.30
CA GLU A 208 19.67 -7.15 4.99
C GLU A 208 18.96 -5.77 4.89
N LEU A 209 19.48 -4.88 4.06
CA LEU A 209 18.95 -3.52 3.93
C LEU A 209 17.80 -3.48 2.94
N PHE A 210 16.70 -2.89 3.36
CA PHE A 210 15.54 -2.62 2.52
C PHE A 210 15.12 -1.17 2.64
N TYR A 211 14.38 -0.70 1.64
CA TYR A 211 13.76 0.61 1.68
C TYR A 211 12.45 0.62 0.90
N THR A 212 11.59 1.58 1.23
CA THR A 212 10.38 1.88 0.48
C THR A 212 10.55 3.17 -0.30
N ASP A 213 9.99 3.23 -1.51
CA ASP A 213 9.96 4.45 -2.33
C ASP A 213 8.52 4.87 -2.62
N ASN A 214 8.36 6.14 -2.97
CA ASN A 214 7.08 6.78 -3.24
C ASN A 214 6.91 7.11 -4.71
N GLN A 215 5.69 6.86 -5.20
CA GLN A 215 5.30 7.15 -6.58
C GLN A 215 5.66 8.58 -7.00
N GLY A 216 6.17 8.73 -8.22
CA GLY A 216 6.33 10.00 -8.92
C GLY A 216 7.07 9.82 -10.24
N ASP A 217 7.85 10.81 -10.67
CA ASP A 217 8.65 10.67 -11.90
C ASP A 217 9.56 9.44 -11.83
N TYR A 218 9.59 8.64 -12.90
CA TYR A 218 10.29 7.34 -13.01
C TYR A 218 9.85 6.24 -12.04
N ILE A 219 9.15 6.55 -10.96
CA ILE A 219 8.65 5.58 -9.97
C ILE A 219 7.15 5.40 -10.17
N GLY A 220 6.77 4.39 -10.96
CA GLY A 220 5.38 4.17 -11.39
C GLY A 220 4.39 3.93 -10.25
N SER A 221 4.84 3.32 -9.15
CA SER A 221 4.08 3.07 -7.93
C SER A 221 5.03 2.98 -6.74
N GLY A 222 4.49 3.00 -5.51
CA GLY A 222 5.28 2.66 -4.33
C GLY A 222 5.74 1.20 -4.34
N GLY A 223 6.69 0.85 -3.48
CA GLY A 223 7.25 -0.50 -3.43
C GLY A 223 8.27 -0.68 -2.31
N LEU A 224 8.71 -1.92 -2.13
CA LEU A 224 9.76 -2.37 -1.23
C LEU A 224 10.91 -2.93 -2.06
N TRP A 225 12.11 -2.41 -1.87
CA TRP A 225 13.34 -2.86 -2.51
C TRP A 225 14.28 -3.48 -1.49
N HIS A 226 14.83 -4.65 -1.83
CA HIS A 226 16.07 -5.13 -1.23
C HIS A 226 17.24 -4.34 -1.85
N LEU A 227 18.16 -3.84 -1.04
CA LEU A 227 19.20 -2.92 -1.48
C LEU A 227 20.60 -3.43 -1.18
N GLU A 228 21.42 -3.54 -2.23
CA GLU A 228 22.81 -3.95 -2.17
C GLU A 228 23.74 -2.80 -2.61
N LYS A 229 25.02 -2.88 -2.22
CA LYS A 229 26.00 -1.85 -2.59
C LYS A 229 26.18 -1.81 -4.11
N GLY A 230 26.03 -0.64 -4.71
CA GLY A 230 26.15 -0.41 -6.15
C GLY A 230 24.85 -0.54 -6.94
N ASP A 231 23.72 -0.85 -6.29
CA ASP A 231 22.42 -0.90 -6.96
C ASP A 231 21.99 0.48 -7.50
N PHE A 232 21.30 0.44 -8.64
CA PHE A 232 20.52 1.56 -9.18
C PHE A 232 19.02 1.22 -9.15
N THR A 233 18.22 1.94 -8.37
CA THR A 233 16.81 1.53 -8.13
C THR A 233 15.78 2.22 -9.02
N GLY A 234 16.22 3.05 -9.97
CA GLY A 234 15.39 3.50 -11.10
C GLY A 234 15.19 5.01 -11.26
N HIS A 235 15.47 5.84 -10.25
CA HIS A 235 15.34 7.30 -10.42
C HIS A 235 16.66 7.96 -10.86
N PRO A 236 16.74 8.65 -12.01
CA PRO A 236 18.02 9.05 -12.60
C PRO A 236 18.71 10.23 -11.90
N ALA A 237 18.04 10.97 -11.01
CA ALA A 237 18.62 12.17 -10.38
C ALA A 237 19.98 11.93 -9.73
N GLY A 238 20.13 10.82 -8.99
CA GLY A 238 21.36 10.51 -8.27
C GLY A 238 22.55 10.17 -9.17
N LEU A 239 22.31 9.85 -10.46
CA LEU A 239 23.36 9.61 -11.45
C LEU A 239 24.26 10.83 -11.69
N ALA A 240 23.81 12.03 -11.30
CA ALA A 240 24.64 13.24 -11.32
C ALA A 240 25.96 13.09 -10.52
N TRP A 241 26.00 12.16 -9.56
CA TRP A 241 27.13 11.98 -8.64
C TRP A 241 27.84 10.62 -8.78
N THR A 242 27.55 9.83 -9.82
CA THR A 242 28.26 8.55 -10.07
C THR A 242 29.71 8.74 -10.50
N GLY A 243 30.07 9.96 -10.92
CA GLY A 243 31.45 10.35 -11.22
C GLY A 243 32.33 10.58 -9.98
N LEU A 244 31.77 10.61 -8.76
CA LEU A 244 32.56 10.72 -7.53
C LEU A 244 33.51 9.53 -7.39
N GLU A 245 34.71 9.79 -6.86
CA GLU A 245 35.80 8.81 -6.75
C GLU A 245 35.34 7.51 -6.05
N ASN A 246 34.66 7.65 -4.92
CA ASN A 246 34.17 6.54 -4.09
C ASN A 246 32.81 5.97 -4.53
N SER A 247 32.22 6.42 -5.64
CA SER A 247 30.93 5.92 -6.09
C SER A 247 31.01 4.44 -6.51
N PRO A 248 30.15 3.55 -5.95
CA PRO A 248 30.14 2.12 -6.28
C PRO A 248 29.46 1.84 -7.62
N LEU A 249 28.81 2.83 -8.23
CA LEU A 249 28.11 2.73 -9.51
C LEU A 249 28.75 3.68 -10.52
N LYS A 250 28.96 3.21 -11.75
CA LYS A 250 29.55 4.01 -12.85
C LYS A 250 28.57 4.34 -13.99
N LEU A 251 27.29 3.98 -13.84
CA LEU A 251 26.25 4.36 -14.78
C LEU A 251 26.13 5.89 -14.85
N THR A 252 26.19 6.44 -16.05
CA THR A 252 26.07 7.88 -16.29
C THR A 252 24.64 8.26 -16.71
N SER A 253 24.25 9.52 -16.50
CA SER A 253 22.97 10.03 -17.02
C SER A 253 22.84 9.88 -18.54
N ALA A 254 23.93 10.03 -19.29
CA ALA A 254 23.91 9.86 -20.75
C ALA A 254 23.61 8.41 -21.19
N GLN A 255 24.19 7.42 -20.49
CA GLN A 255 23.88 6.00 -20.73
C GLN A 255 22.44 5.67 -20.35
N PHE A 256 21.94 6.26 -19.27
CA PHE A 256 20.55 6.11 -18.86
C PHE A 256 19.58 6.73 -19.89
N ASP A 257 19.80 7.98 -20.27
CA ASP A 257 18.96 8.75 -21.21
C ASP A 257 18.95 8.11 -22.62
N ALA A 258 19.97 7.33 -22.99
CA ALA A 258 20.01 6.56 -24.23
C ALA A 258 19.03 5.36 -24.25
N VAL A 259 18.58 4.91 -23.07
CA VAL A 259 17.62 3.82 -22.90
C VAL A 259 16.23 4.34 -22.56
N VAL A 260 16.16 5.38 -21.72
CA VAL A 260 14.91 5.95 -21.22
C VAL A 260 14.85 7.42 -21.63
N ASP A 261 13.92 7.78 -22.51
CA ASP A 261 13.76 9.17 -22.93
C ASP A 261 13.41 10.07 -21.72
N PRO A 262 14.23 11.08 -21.38
CA PRO A 262 13.95 11.98 -20.27
C PRO A 262 12.80 12.97 -20.55
N ARG A 263 12.25 12.95 -21.77
CA ARG A 263 11.16 13.81 -22.29
C ARG A 263 11.43 15.29 -22.05
N LYS A 264 12.63 15.73 -22.39
CA LYS A 264 13.08 17.12 -22.25
C LYS A 264 12.67 17.96 -23.46
N VAL A 265 11.36 18.14 -23.63
CA VAL A 265 10.78 18.97 -24.71
C VAL A 265 10.60 20.41 -24.21
N LYS A 266 10.98 21.41 -25.02
CA LYS A 266 10.83 22.83 -24.70
C LYS A 266 9.66 23.45 -25.47
N ASP A 267 8.97 24.40 -24.83
CA ASP A 267 7.97 25.26 -25.47
C ASP A 267 8.63 26.35 -26.34
N ALA A 268 7.79 27.16 -27.00
CA ALA A 268 8.25 28.27 -27.84
C ALA A 268 9.06 29.35 -27.08
N ASN A 269 8.96 29.39 -25.74
CA ASN A 269 9.69 30.31 -24.87
C ASN A 269 10.98 29.67 -24.30
N GLY A 270 11.34 28.46 -24.73
CA GLY A 270 12.51 27.73 -24.28
C GLY A 270 12.36 27.07 -22.90
N ARG A 271 11.15 26.99 -22.34
CA ARG A 271 10.87 26.35 -21.05
C ARG A 271 10.54 24.88 -21.24
N TYR A 272 11.07 24.01 -20.38
CA TYR A 272 10.70 22.59 -20.41
C TYR A 272 9.24 22.38 -20.07
N ILE A 273 8.60 21.49 -20.82
CA ILE A 273 7.21 21.07 -20.63
C ILE A 273 7.19 19.89 -19.66
N LYS A 274 6.23 19.91 -18.73
CA LYS A 274 5.98 18.79 -17.81
C LYS A 274 5.60 17.54 -18.61
N PRO A 275 6.32 16.41 -18.44
CA PRO A 275 5.89 15.15 -19.01
C PRO A 275 4.53 14.72 -18.43
N GLU A 276 3.58 14.43 -19.31
CA GLU A 276 2.28 13.86 -18.95
C GLU A 276 2.22 12.39 -19.34
N ASN A 277 1.36 11.62 -18.68
CA ASN A 277 1.05 10.26 -19.11
C ASN A 277 0.30 10.29 -20.46
N VAL A 278 0.85 9.61 -21.46
CA VAL A 278 0.23 9.49 -22.79
C VAL A 278 -0.32 8.07 -22.89
N VAL A 279 -1.65 7.92 -22.96
CA VAL A 279 -2.33 6.61 -22.82
C VAL A 279 -1.78 5.57 -23.79
N ASP A 280 -1.78 5.89 -25.09
CA ASP A 280 -1.42 4.96 -26.19
C ASP A 280 0.04 5.10 -26.64
N GLU A 281 0.94 5.54 -25.77
CA GLU A 281 2.36 5.65 -26.11
C GLU A 281 3.05 4.28 -26.16
N GLU A 282 4.05 4.16 -27.03
CA GLU A 282 5.06 3.13 -26.85
C GLU A 282 5.86 3.43 -25.57
N PHE A 283 6.00 2.42 -24.72
CA PHE A 283 6.71 2.53 -23.44
C PHE A 283 7.63 1.35 -23.24
N ILE A 284 8.54 1.51 -22.28
CA ILE A 284 9.29 0.41 -21.68
C ILE A 284 8.88 0.28 -20.22
N THR A 285 9.01 -0.92 -19.68
CA THR A 285 8.89 -1.22 -18.25
C THR A 285 10.25 -1.10 -17.57
N LEU A 286 10.25 -1.07 -16.23
CA LEU A 286 11.50 -1.07 -15.45
C LEU A 286 12.32 -2.34 -15.72
N TYR A 287 11.65 -3.46 -15.97
CA TYR A 287 12.30 -4.72 -16.34
C TYR A 287 12.99 -4.63 -17.71
N GLU A 288 12.32 -4.13 -18.75
CA GLU A 288 12.93 -3.98 -20.08
C GLU A 288 14.08 -2.95 -20.07
N ALA A 289 13.99 -1.93 -19.19
CA ALA A 289 15.11 -1.05 -18.93
C ALA A 289 16.29 -1.81 -18.28
N LYS A 290 16.03 -2.72 -17.33
CA LYS A 290 17.07 -3.55 -16.70
C LYS A 290 17.80 -4.45 -17.70
N GLU A 291 17.11 -5.00 -18.70
CA GLU A 291 17.76 -5.80 -19.74
C GLU A 291 18.84 -5.02 -20.50
N LYS A 292 18.64 -3.69 -20.63
CA LYS A 292 19.59 -2.78 -21.28
C LYS A 292 20.57 -2.13 -20.29
N LEU A 293 20.17 -1.98 -19.03
CA LEU A 293 20.92 -1.36 -17.94
C LEU A 293 21.01 -2.34 -16.74
N PRO A 294 21.99 -3.27 -16.73
CA PRO A 294 22.01 -4.40 -15.80
C PRO A 294 22.16 -4.00 -14.32
N ASN A 295 22.59 -2.76 -14.03
CA ASN A 295 22.64 -2.22 -12.67
C ASN A 295 21.27 -1.92 -12.06
N ILE A 296 20.18 -1.98 -12.84
CA ILE A 296 18.83 -1.75 -12.31
C ILE A 296 18.43 -2.86 -11.33
N LYS A 297 18.07 -2.42 -10.13
CA LYS A 297 17.43 -3.22 -9.09
C LYS A 297 15.92 -3.10 -9.20
N LEU A 298 15.25 -4.24 -9.45
CA LEU A 298 13.78 -4.31 -9.41
C LEU A 298 13.30 -4.32 -7.96
N PRO A 299 12.09 -3.81 -7.67
CA PRO A 299 11.49 -3.98 -6.35
C PRO A 299 11.29 -5.46 -6.05
N ALA A 300 11.45 -5.81 -4.77
CA ALA A 300 11.01 -7.11 -4.28
C ALA A 300 9.48 -7.18 -4.34
N VAL A 301 8.79 -6.13 -3.89
CA VAL A 301 7.32 -6.07 -3.90
C VAL A 301 6.86 -4.68 -4.29
N TRP A 302 6.05 -4.58 -5.34
CA TRP A 302 5.29 -3.38 -5.64
C TRP A 302 4.13 -3.20 -4.66
N LEU A 303 3.89 -1.96 -4.26
CA LEU A 303 2.76 -1.52 -3.44
C LEU A 303 1.87 -0.65 -4.34
N PRO A 304 0.76 -1.20 -4.89
CA PRO A 304 -0.03 -0.49 -5.89
C PRO A 304 -0.62 0.83 -5.36
N HIS A 305 -0.36 1.92 -6.07
CA HIS A 305 -0.73 3.27 -5.65
C HIS A 305 -2.25 3.42 -5.55
N GLY A 306 -2.71 4.05 -4.47
CA GLY A 306 -4.13 4.22 -4.17
C GLY A 306 -4.78 2.96 -3.61
N ILE A 307 -4.08 1.82 -3.58
CA ILE A 307 -4.55 0.57 -2.99
C ILE A 307 -3.73 0.25 -1.76
N HIS A 308 -2.42 0.02 -1.88
CA HIS A 308 -1.51 -0.26 -0.77
C HIS A 308 -0.69 0.98 -0.43
N GLY A 309 -1.42 2.08 -0.23
CA GLY A 309 -0.87 3.38 0.09
C GLY A 309 -0.62 4.29 -1.12
N ILE A 310 -0.22 5.51 -0.79
CA ILE A 310 0.13 6.56 -1.75
C ILE A 310 1.42 7.29 -1.34
N SER A 311 1.83 7.14 -0.08
CA SER A 311 3.04 7.67 0.53
C SER A 311 3.60 6.64 1.53
N ASN A 312 4.13 5.52 1.02
CA ASN A 312 4.70 4.43 1.79
C ASN A 312 5.88 4.90 2.68
N SER A 313 5.87 4.45 3.94
CA SER A 313 6.86 4.79 4.96
C SER A 313 7.67 3.56 5.39
N GLU A 314 8.31 3.59 6.57
CA GLU A 314 9.34 2.62 6.92
C GLU A 314 8.85 1.16 6.93
N PRO A 315 9.62 0.24 6.31
CA PRO A 315 9.39 -1.17 6.47
C PRO A 315 9.94 -1.67 7.82
N LEU A 316 9.17 -2.52 8.50
CA LEU A 316 9.53 -3.10 9.80
C LEU A 316 9.21 -4.60 9.82
N GLU A 317 10.23 -5.42 10.05
CA GLU A 317 10.04 -6.86 10.25
C GLU A 317 9.26 -7.13 11.54
N ILE A 318 8.29 -8.04 11.49
CA ILE A 318 7.53 -8.52 12.64
C ILE A 318 8.38 -9.55 13.39
N PRO A 319 8.83 -9.26 14.63
CA PRO A 319 9.67 -10.20 15.37
C PRO A 319 8.92 -11.48 15.73
N LYS A 320 9.67 -12.55 15.98
CA LYS A 320 9.12 -13.81 16.48
C LYS A 320 8.19 -13.59 17.68
N GLY A 321 7.03 -14.25 17.68
CA GLY A 321 6.03 -14.19 18.73
C GLY A 321 5.23 -12.88 18.81
N HIS A 322 5.32 -12.00 17.82
CA HIS A 322 4.55 -10.76 17.69
C HIS A 322 3.48 -10.89 16.60
N LEU A 323 2.33 -10.23 16.80
CA LEU A 323 1.20 -10.16 15.85
C LEU A 323 0.70 -11.52 15.32
N GLY A 324 0.89 -12.58 16.11
CA GLY A 324 0.34 -13.91 15.85
C GLY A 324 0.93 -14.61 14.63
N PRO A 325 0.12 -15.02 13.64
CA PRO A 325 0.57 -15.85 12.53
C PRO A 325 1.48 -15.14 11.53
N PHE A 326 1.65 -13.82 11.66
CA PHE A 326 2.39 -12.96 10.73
C PHE A 326 3.84 -12.70 11.15
N GLU A 327 4.34 -13.38 12.18
CA GLU A 327 5.77 -13.30 12.54
C GLU A 327 6.68 -13.55 11.32
N GLY A 328 7.76 -12.77 11.20
CA GLY A 328 8.70 -12.81 10.07
C GLY A 328 8.22 -12.07 8.81
N GLN A 329 6.97 -11.62 8.73
CA GLN A 329 6.53 -10.73 7.65
C GLN A 329 6.96 -9.28 7.92
N VAL A 330 6.80 -8.42 6.92
CA VAL A 330 7.23 -7.03 6.98
C VAL A 330 6.00 -6.13 6.99
N LEU A 331 5.89 -5.25 7.98
CA LEU A 331 4.93 -4.15 7.98
C LEU A 331 5.45 -3.00 7.14
N VAL A 332 4.59 -2.37 6.36
CA VAL A 332 4.87 -1.12 5.65
C VAL A 332 3.77 -0.12 5.98
N GLY A 333 4.14 1.00 6.59
CA GLY A 333 3.20 2.08 6.86
C GLY A 333 2.87 2.90 5.61
N ASP A 334 1.78 3.65 5.67
CA ASP A 334 1.42 4.64 4.66
C ASP A 334 0.94 5.94 5.31
N GLN A 335 1.58 7.04 4.92
CA GLN A 335 1.22 8.38 5.40
C GLN A 335 -0.12 8.85 4.82
N GLY A 336 -0.40 8.52 3.56
CA GLY A 336 -1.52 9.12 2.86
C GLY A 336 -2.90 8.54 3.17
N GLN A 337 -2.97 7.24 3.39
CA GLN A 337 -4.18 6.47 3.69
C GLN A 337 -4.27 6.12 5.18
N SER A 338 -3.31 6.52 6.02
CA SER A 338 -3.34 6.28 7.47
C SER A 338 -3.54 4.80 7.81
N LYS A 339 -2.72 3.95 7.20
CA LYS A 339 -2.82 2.50 7.33
C LYS A 339 -1.46 1.81 7.30
N ILE A 340 -1.47 0.53 7.61
CA ILE A 340 -0.36 -0.39 7.55
C ILE A 340 -0.74 -1.55 6.64
N MET A 341 0.17 -1.90 5.73
CA MET A 341 0.13 -3.13 4.95
C MET A 341 1.15 -4.12 5.52
N ARG A 342 0.94 -5.41 5.25
CA ARG A 342 1.93 -6.45 5.50
C ARG A 342 2.45 -7.03 4.18
N VAL A 343 3.70 -7.46 4.19
CA VAL A 343 4.40 -8.03 3.05
C VAL A 343 4.98 -9.37 3.44
N PHE A 344 4.53 -10.41 2.73
CA PHE A 344 5.19 -11.71 2.71
C PHE A 344 6.31 -11.68 1.67
N LEU A 345 7.53 -12.05 2.07
CA LEU A 345 8.69 -12.14 1.20
C LEU A 345 9.12 -13.61 1.02
N GLU A 346 9.59 -13.93 -0.17
CA GLU A 346 10.29 -15.17 -0.48
C GLU A 346 11.49 -14.90 -1.41
N LYS A 347 12.47 -15.81 -1.40
CA LYS A 347 13.57 -15.81 -2.38
C LYS A 347 13.31 -16.89 -3.42
N VAL A 348 13.21 -16.50 -4.70
CA VAL A 348 13.12 -17.42 -5.83
C VAL A 348 14.27 -17.15 -6.77
N ASN A 349 15.07 -18.18 -7.06
CA ASN A 349 16.31 -18.07 -7.83
C ASN A 349 17.28 -17.02 -7.28
N GLY A 350 17.32 -16.86 -5.95
CA GLY A 350 18.19 -15.91 -5.26
C GLY A 350 17.67 -14.45 -5.23
N GLU A 351 16.58 -14.14 -5.92
CA GLU A 351 15.98 -12.80 -5.90
C GLU A 351 14.76 -12.75 -4.99
N TYR A 352 14.63 -11.66 -4.23
CA TYR A 352 13.44 -11.40 -3.43
C TYR A 352 12.24 -11.08 -4.31
N GLN A 353 11.10 -11.64 -3.92
CA GLN A 353 9.79 -11.33 -4.45
C GLN A 353 8.72 -11.62 -3.39
N GLY A 354 7.44 -11.34 -3.66
CA GLY A 354 6.39 -11.66 -2.69
C GLY A 354 5.10 -10.89 -2.86
N ALA A 355 4.24 -10.96 -1.83
CA ALA A 355 2.90 -10.39 -1.84
C ALA A 355 2.73 -9.31 -0.78
N SER A 356 2.13 -8.19 -1.19
CA SER A 356 1.57 -7.21 -0.25
C SER A 356 0.08 -7.49 -0.01
N ILE A 357 -0.36 -7.30 1.23
CA ILE A 357 -1.74 -7.47 1.69
C ILE A 357 -2.03 -6.35 2.71
N ASP A 358 -3.25 -5.82 2.74
CA ASP A 358 -3.64 -4.89 3.80
C ASP A 358 -3.54 -5.55 5.20
N PHE A 359 -3.37 -4.74 6.25
CA PHE A 359 -3.23 -5.25 7.61
C PHE A 359 -4.06 -4.48 8.63
N ARG A 360 -3.87 -3.16 8.73
CA ARG A 360 -4.66 -2.32 9.63
C ARG A 360 -4.81 -0.90 9.11
N SER A 361 -6.04 -0.44 8.92
CA SER A 361 -6.40 0.94 8.63
C SER A 361 -6.88 1.71 9.88
N GLY A 362 -7.39 2.93 9.71
CA GLY A 362 -8.06 3.67 10.78
C GLY A 362 -7.14 4.38 11.78
N PHE A 363 -5.86 4.59 11.43
CA PHE A 363 -4.98 5.45 12.23
C PHE A 363 -5.44 6.91 12.15
N GLN A 364 -5.23 7.66 13.23
CA GLN A 364 -5.77 9.03 13.33
C GLN A 364 -5.03 10.04 12.45
N SER A 365 -3.79 9.74 12.04
CA SER A 365 -2.98 10.54 11.11
C SER A 365 -2.10 9.63 10.24
N GLY A 366 -1.21 10.20 9.43
CA GLY A 366 -0.41 9.44 8.47
C GLY A 366 0.69 8.61 9.12
N VAL A 367 0.74 7.30 8.88
CA VAL A 367 1.71 6.38 9.51
C VAL A 367 3.10 6.58 8.93
N LEU A 368 4.03 7.07 9.75
CA LEU A 368 5.41 7.37 9.33
C LEU A 368 6.46 6.48 10.01
N ARG A 369 6.31 6.21 11.32
CA ARG A 369 7.27 5.43 12.10
C ARG A 369 6.62 4.34 12.93
N MET A 370 7.35 3.25 13.14
CA MET A 370 6.87 2.06 13.83
C MET A 370 7.99 1.44 14.67
N VAL A 371 7.68 1.05 15.90
CA VAL A 371 8.60 0.27 16.75
C VAL A 371 7.83 -0.66 17.68
N PHE A 372 8.29 -1.91 17.81
CA PHE A 372 7.70 -2.85 18.76
C PHE A 372 8.13 -2.56 20.19
N ALA A 373 7.18 -2.60 21.11
CA ALA A 373 7.40 -2.49 22.55
C ALA A 373 7.74 -3.86 23.17
N PRO A 374 8.33 -3.91 24.38
CA PRO A 374 8.61 -5.17 25.09
C PRO A 374 7.38 -6.05 25.35
N ASP A 375 6.19 -5.44 25.47
CA ASP A 375 4.92 -6.17 25.63
C ASP A 375 4.29 -6.60 24.30
N LYS A 376 5.07 -6.57 23.21
CA LYS A 376 4.74 -7.01 21.86
C LYS A 376 3.74 -6.14 21.10
N SER A 377 3.24 -5.08 21.70
CA SER A 377 2.47 -4.06 20.97
C SER A 377 3.36 -3.23 20.06
N LEU A 378 2.75 -2.54 19.10
CA LEU A 378 3.44 -1.70 18.13
C LEU A 378 3.13 -0.23 18.39
N PHE A 379 4.14 0.59 18.69
CA PHE A 379 3.98 2.04 18.67
C PHE A 379 4.03 2.55 17.24
N VAL A 380 3.13 3.47 16.91
CA VAL A 380 2.95 4.05 15.58
C VAL A 380 3.02 5.56 15.70
N GLY A 381 4.04 6.14 15.07
CA GLY A 381 4.30 7.57 15.00
C GLY A 381 3.73 8.14 13.71
N GLU A 382 2.99 9.25 13.84
CA GLU A 382 2.15 9.74 12.77
C GLU A 382 2.30 11.25 12.50
N THR A 383 2.12 11.63 11.24
CA THR A 383 2.12 13.02 10.78
C THR A 383 1.45 13.15 9.41
N ASN A 384 0.83 14.30 9.16
CA ASN A 384 0.40 14.72 7.83
C ASN A 384 1.30 15.83 7.23
N ARG A 385 2.43 16.12 7.86
CA ARG A 385 3.39 17.10 7.36
C ARG A 385 4.08 16.53 6.11
N GLY A 386 4.34 17.35 5.10
CA GLY A 386 4.98 16.93 3.85
C GLY A 386 4.07 16.16 2.87
N TRP A 387 3.06 15.42 3.36
CA TRP A 387 2.02 14.78 2.56
C TRP A 387 0.72 14.64 3.37
N GLY A 388 -0.44 14.95 2.77
CA GLY A 388 -1.74 14.84 3.46
C GLY A 388 -2.08 13.39 3.85
N SER A 389 -2.96 13.21 4.84
CA SER A 389 -3.37 11.89 5.36
C SER A 389 -4.89 11.72 5.37
N ALA A 390 -5.37 10.48 5.35
CA ALA A 390 -6.78 10.14 5.51
C ALA A 390 -7.29 10.38 6.93
N GLY A 391 -6.44 10.13 7.94
CA GLY A 391 -6.70 10.40 9.34
C GLY A 391 -6.94 11.90 9.59
N GLU A 392 -7.83 12.20 10.54
CA GLU A 392 -8.30 13.57 10.80
C GLU A 392 -7.35 14.43 11.62
N ALA A 393 -6.42 13.80 12.35
CA ALA A 393 -5.42 14.49 13.14
C ALA A 393 -4.22 14.90 12.29
N ASN A 394 -3.57 16.01 12.65
CA ASN A 394 -2.35 16.47 11.97
C ASN A 394 -1.12 15.63 12.31
N GLU A 395 -1.15 14.98 13.46
CA GLU A 395 -0.06 14.20 14.00
C GLU A 395 -0.59 13.24 15.08
N GLY A 396 0.26 12.31 15.49
CA GLY A 396 -0.13 11.36 16.51
C GLY A 396 0.99 10.44 16.98
N LEU A 397 0.74 9.88 18.16
CA LEU A 397 1.38 8.66 18.63
C LEU A 397 0.26 7.71 19.06
N GLN A 398 0.11 6.61 18.35
CA GLN A 398 -0.83 5.54 18.67
C GLN A 398 -0.09 4.24 18.94
N ARG A 399 -0.83 3.27 19.45
CA ARG A 399 -0.32 1.96 19.82
C ARG A 399 -1.28 0.90 19.32
N LEU A 400 -0.78 -0.01 18.51
CA LEU A 400 -1.54 -1.17 18.02
C LEU A 400 -1.33 -2.35 18.95
N VAL A 401 -2.43 -2.92 19.45
CA VAL A 401 -2.43 -4.04 20.40
C VAL A 401 -3.23 -5.20 19.81
N TRP A 402 -2.56 -6.34 19.65
CA TRP A 402 -3.20 -7.59 19.26
C TRP A 402 -3.89 -8.24 20.47
N ASN A 403 -5.13 -8.69 20.31
CA ASN A 403 -5.92 -9.32 21.37
C ASN A 403 -5.60 -10.82 21.62
N ASN A 404 -4.63 -11.38 20.87
CA ASN A 404 -4.24 -12.80 20.82
C ASN A 404 -5.23 -13.74 20.10
N GLU A 405 -6.28 -13.22 19.48
CA GLU A 405 -7.15 -14.01 18.61
C GLU A 405 -6.60 -14.05 17.18
N ILE A 406 -6.66 -15.21 16.55
CA ILE A 406 -6.16 -15.39 15.19
C ILE A 406 -7.27 -14.96 14.21
N PRO A 407 -7.04 -14.01 13.28
CA PRO A 407 -7.99 -13.69 12.22
C PRO A 407 -8.08 -14.83 11.20
N PHE A 408 -9.15 -14.92 10.40
CA PHE A 408 -9.14 -15.75 9.18
C PHE A 408 -8.59 -14.92 8.03
N GLU A 409 -7.38 -15.26 7.56
CA GLU A 409 -6.64 -14.44 6.61
C GLU A 409 -5.68 -15.30 5.76
N MET A 410 -5.23 -14.76 4.63
CA MET A 410 -4.09 -15.30 3.89
C MET A 410 -2.83 -15.10 4.71
N ARG A 411 -2.25 -16.15 5.28
CA ARG A 411 -0.96 -16.09 5.95
C ARG A 411 0.15 -15.83 4.94
N THR A 412 0.29 -16.65 3.90
CA THR A 412 1.32 -16.48 2.86
C THR A 412 0.74 -16.70 1.48
N VAL A 413 1.39 -16.12 0.47
CA VAL A 413 1.11 -16.37 -0.95
C VAL A 413 2.45 -16.65 -1.61
N LYS A 414 2.69 -17.90 -2.02
CA LYS A 414 3.95 -18.35 -2.61
C LYS A 414 3.77 -18.60 -4.10
N SER A 415 4.75 -18.18 -4.90
CA SER A 415 4.79 -18.56 -6.31
C SER A 415 4.99 -20.07 -6.47
N MET A 416 4.34 -20.64 -7.48
CA MET A 416 4.50 -22.03 -7.91
C MET A 416 4.79 -22.07 -9.42
N PRO A 417 5.34 -23.18 -9.96
CA PRO A 417 5.66 -23.28 -11.39
C PRO A 417 4.47 -23.13 -12.35
N ASP A 418 3.24 -23.20 -11.83
CA ASP A 418 1.96 -23.21 -12.53
C ASP A 418 0.90 -22.28 -11.91
N GLY A 419 1.24 -21.53 -10.87
CA GLY A 419 0.29 -20.65 -10.19
C GLY A 419 0.79 -20.19 -8.83
N PHE A 420 -0.05 -20.30 -7.81
CA PHE A 420 0.26 -19.86 -6.45
C PHE A 420 -0.20 -20.87 -5.40
N GLU A 421 0.55 -20.99 -4.30
CA GLU A 421 0.10 -21.64 -3.07
C GLU A 421 -0.23 -20.56 -2.03
N ILE A 422 -1.45 -20.58 -1.53
CA ILE A 422 -1.95 -19.69 -0.49
C ILE A 422 -2.06 -20.52 0.80
N GLU A 423 -1.37 -20.08 1.85
CA GLU A 423 -1.54 -20.62 3.21
C GLU A 423 -2.47 -19.70 3.99
N PHE A 424 -3.41 -20.27 4.75
CA PHE A 424 -4.38 -19.56 5.57
C PHE A 424 -4.06 -19.69 7.06
N THR A 425 -4.50 -18.72 7.84
CA THR A 425 -4.34 -18.71 9.31
C THR A 425 -5.32 -19.65 10.02
N LYS A 426 -6.42 -20.05 9.35
CA LYS A 426 -7.40 -21.06 9.81
C LYS A 426 -7.83 -21.95 8.65
N PRO A 427 -8.34 -23.17 8.91
CA PRO A 427 -8.81 -24.06 7.86
C PRO A 427 -9.97 -23.46 7.03
N VAL A 428 -9.92 -23.64 5.72
CA VAL A 428 -10.97 -23.22 4.78
C VAL A 428 -12.11 -24.24 4.71
N ASP A 429 -13.31 -23.77 4.37
CA ASP A 429 -14.39 -24.64 3.90
C ASP A 429 -14.00 -25.23 2.54
N VAL A 430 -14.00 -26.56 2.45
CA VAL A 430 -13.50 -27.29 1.27
C VAL A 430 -14.34 -27.02 0.03
N ASN A 431 -15.65 -26.77 0.16
CA ASN A 431 -16.50 -26.52 -0.99
C ASN A 431 -16.25 -25.14 -1.58
N SER A 432 -16.20 -24.10 -0.72
CA SER A 432 -15.83 -22.75 -1.13
C SER A 432 -14.44 -22.72 -1.78
N ALA A 433 -13.49 -23.47 -1.22
CA ALA A 433 -12.13 -23.52 -1.71
C ALA A 433 -11.95 -24.34 -3.01
N LYS A 434 -12.84 -25.30 -3.29
CA LYS A 434 -12.80 -26.09 -4.54
C LYS A 434 -13.49 -25.41 -5.72
N ASP A 435 -14.18 -24.31 -5.48
CA ASP A 435 -14.89 -23.54 -6.50
C ASP A 435 -13.96 -22.50 -7.14
N LEU A 436 -13.75 -22.62 -8.45
CA LEU A 436 -12.95 -21.66 -9.22
C LEU A 436 -13.53 -20.25 -9.20
N ALA A 437 -14.83 -20.09 -8.98
CA ALA A 437 -15.47 -18.77 -8.83
C ALA A 437 -15.04 -18.03 -7.55
N SER A 438 -14.42 -18.71 -6.60
CA SER A 438 -13.88 -18.09 -5.39
C SER A 438 -12.57 -17.33 -5.62
N TYR A 439 -11.98 -17.46 -6.82
CA TYR A 439 -10.68 -16.92 -7.17
C TYR A 439 -10.78 -16.02 -8.39
N ALA A 440 -10.14 -14.86 -8.33
CA ALA A 440 -9.88 -14.02 -9.50
C ALA A 440 -8.41 -13.62 -9.50
N VAL A 441 -7.73 -13.79 -10.64
CA VAL A 441 -6.36 -13.34 -10.82
C VAL A 441 -6.32 -12.38 -11.99
N GLN A 442 -5.74 -11.21 -11.77
CA GLN A 442 -5.48 -10.24 -12.82
C GLN A 442 -4.02 -9.81 -12.72
N SER A 443 -3.33 -9.66 -13.84
CA SER A 443 -1.98 -9.13 -13.84
C SER A 443 -1.86 -7.79 -14.55
N PHE A 444 -0.88 -6.99 -14.16
CA PHE A 444 -0.56 -5.70 -14.77
C PHE A 444 0.88 -5.28 -14.45
N VAL A 445 1.36 -4.24 -15.10
CA VAL A 445 2.69 -3.64 -14.87
C VAL A 445 2.58 -2.11 -14.96
N TYR A 446 3.70 -1.40 -14.78
CA TYR A 446 3.79 0.04 -14.90
C TYR A 446 4.72 0.45 -16.03
N LYS A 447 4.41 1.60 -16.65
CA LYS A 447 5.34 2.28 -17.54
C LYS A 447 6.51 2.83 -16.74
N TYR A 448 7.69 2.83 -17.35
CA TYR A 448 8.89 3.43 -16.80
C TYR A 448 9.29 4.66 -17.60
N HIS A 449 8.93 5.84 -17.09
CA HIS A 449 9.00 7.10 -17.80
C HIS A 449 9.08 8.31 -16.84
N PRO A 450 9.43 9.53 -17.32
CA PRO A 450 9.54 10.71 -16.47
C PRO A 450 8.22 11.38 -16.05
N ALA A 451 7.05 10.96 -16.57
CA ALA A 451 5.78 11.49 -16.08
C ALA A 451 5.48 10.98 -14.65
N TYR A 452 4.68 11.74 -13.90
CA TYR A 452 4.44 11.50 -12.48
C TYR A 452 3.58 10.25 -12.24
N GLY A 453 4.20 9.20 -11.71
CA GLY A 453 3.58 7.90 -11.49
C GLY A 453 3.22 7.20 -12.80
N SER A 454 2.67 6.00 -12.71
CA SER A 454 2.11 5.29 -13.86
C SER A 454 0.79 4.67 -13.43
N PRO A 455 -0.27 4.78 -14.24
CA PRO A 455 -1.40 3.88 -14.09
C PRO A 455 -0.97 2.43 -14.36
N PRO A 456 -1.71 1.43 -13.86
CA PRO A 456 -1.57 0.06 -14.30
C PRO A 456 -1.76 -0.03 -15.82
N VAL A 457 -0.84 -0.72 -16.50
CA VAL A 457 -0.89 -1.00 -17.95
C VAL A 457 -0.77 -2.49 -18.22
N ASN A 458 -1.10 -2.89 -19.46
CA ASN A 458 -1.12 -4.28 -19.89
C ASN A 458 -1.95 -5.17 -18.94
N ILE A 459 -3.11 -4.67 -18.49
CA ILE A 459 -4.01 -5.38 -17.59
C ILE A 459 -4.59 -6.60 -18.32
N VAL A 460 -4.46 -7.79 -17.74
CA VAL A 460 -4.99 -9.04 -18.30
C VAL A 460 -5.58 -9.88 -17.18
N ASP A 461 -6.80 -10.39 -17.39
CA ASP A 461 -7.40 -11.39 -16.50
C ASP A 461 -6.78 -12.76 -16.78
N ASN A 462 -6.28 -13.39 -15.73
CA ASN A 462 -5.65 -14.69 -15.75
C ASN A 462 -6.64 -15.75 -15.26
N SER A 463 -6.97 -16.72 -16.11
CA SER A 463 -7.90 -17.77 -15.75
C SER A 463 -7.32 -18.71 -14.70
N VAL A 464 -8.06 -18.93 -13.61
CA VAL A 464 -7.77 -19.99 -12.65
C VAL A 464 -8.41 -21.27 -13.18
N THR A 465 -7.59 -22.28 -13.51
CA THR A 465 -8.05 -23.49 -14.23
C THR A 465 -8.13 -24.72 -13.34
N GLY A 466 -7.58 -24.67 -12.13
CA GLY A 466 -7.60 -25.78 -11.19
C GLY A 466 -7.24 -25.36 -9.79
N VAL A 467 -7.79 -26.06 -8.81
CA VAL A 467 -7.50 -25.82 -7.39
C VAL A 467 -7.33 -27.12 -6.60
N LYS A 468 -6.28 -27.20 -5.79
CA LYS A 468 -6.00 -28.30 -4.84
C LYS A 468 -6.01 -27.75 -3.42
N VAL A 469 -6.85 -28.32 -2.57
CA VAL A 469 -6.95 -27.99 -1.14
C VAL A 469 -6.15 -29.02 -0.35
N SER A 470 -5.34 -28.59 0.62
CA SER A 470 -4.63 -29.51 1.52
C SER A 470 -5.59 -30.25 2.45
N GLU A 471 -5.16 -31.40 2.98
CA GLU A 471 -5.98 -32.24 3.87
C GLU A 471 -6.41 -31.52 5.15
N ASP A 472 -5.53 -30.68 5.71
CA ASP A 472 -5.80 -29.86 6.88
C ASP A 472 -6.66 -28.61 6.59
N GLY A 473 -6.89 -28.31 5.30
CA GLY A 473 -7.59 -27.11 4.85
C GLY A 473 -6.83 -25.81 5.07
N LEU A 474 -5.55 -25.86 5.47
CA LEU A 474 -4.74 -24.65 5.71
C LEU A 474 -4.06 -24.13 4.45
N LYS A 475 -4.09 -24.87 3.35
CA LYS A 475 -3.46 -24.47 2.09
C LYS A 475 -4.36 -24.73 0.91
N VAL A 476 -4.23 -23.82 -0.06
CA VAL A 476 -4.78 -23.98 -1.40
C VAL A 476 -3.68 -23.72 -2.41
N ARG A 477 -3.53 -24.62 -3.37
CA ARG A 477 -2.71 -24.38 -4.57
C ARG A 477 -3.62 -24.18 -5.77
N ILE A 478 -3.53 -23.01 -6.40
CA ILE A 478 -4.26 -22.65 -7.62
C ILE A 478 -3.35 -22.77 -8.84
N ILE A 479 -3.88 -23.29 -9.93
CA ILE A 479 -3.27 -23.25 -11.26
C ILE A 479 -3.78 -21.99 -11.97
N VAL A 480 -2.86 -21.16 -12.43
CA VAL A 480 -3.15 -19.89 -13.10
C VAL A 480 -2.61 -19.96 -14.52
N ASP A 481 -3.50 -19.86 -15.51
CA ASP A 481 -3.08 -19.76 -16.89
C ASP A 481 -2.59 -18.34 -17.22
N GLY A 482 -1.52 -18.26 -17.99
CA GLY A 482 -0.90 -17.00 -18.38
C GLY A 482 -0.14 -16.27 -17.27
N LEU A 483 0.53 -16.97 -16.33
CA LEU A 483 1.49 -16.31 -15.43
C LEU A 483 2.50 -15.46 -16.22
N ARG A 484 2.70 -14.21 -15.80
CA ARG A 484 3.57 -13.25 -16.47
C ARG A 484 4.71 -12.82 -15.56
N ARG A 485 5.93 -13.26 -15.87
CA ARG A 485 7.12 -12.82 -15.15
C ARG A 485 7.28 -11.30 -15.29
N TYR A 486 7.72 -10.64 -14.21
CA TYR A 486 7.88 -9.19 -14.04
C TYR A 486 6.59 -8.37 -13.94
N TYR A 487 5.45 -9.05 -13.81
CA TYR A 487 4.16 -8.40 -13.57
C TYR A 487 3.75 -8.52 -12.10
N ILE A 488 2.80 -7.69 -11.72
CA ILE A 488 2.06 -7.80 -10.47
C ILE A 488 0.82 -8.63 -10.76
N HIS A 489 0.50 -9.58 -9.88
CA HIS A 489 -0.72 -10.39 -9.89
C HIS A 489 -1.59 -9.98 -8.71
N LYS A 490 -2.72 -9.34 -9.00
CA LYS A 490 -3.82 -9.17 -8.04
C LYS A 490 -4.54 -10.50 -7.91
N ILE A 491 -4.48 -11.10 -6.74
CA ILE A 491 -5.11 -12.38 -6.39
C ILE A 491 -6.23 -12.07 -5.40
N SER A 492 -7.48 -12.23 -5.83
CA SER A 492 -8.68 -11.98 -5.02
C SER A 492 -9.40 -13.28 -4.69
N LEU A 493 -9.75 -13.45 -3.40
CA LEU A 493 -10.28 -14.67 -2.79
C LEU A 493 -11.68 -14.46 -2.17
N GLU A 494 -12.50 -13.61 -2.79
CA GLU A 494 -13.80 -13.14 -2.24
C GLU A 494 -14.79 -14.28 -1.92
N GLY A 495 -14.67 -15.43 -2.59
CA GLY A 495 -15.55 -16.59 -2.37
C GLY A 495 -15.07 -17.55 -1.26
N ILE A 496 -13.85 -17.39 -0.75
CA ILE A 496 -13.28 -18.30 0.26
C ILE A 496 -13.90 -18.06 1.64
N ARG A 497 -14.24 -19.16 2.32
CA ARG A 497 -14.88 -19.13 3.65
C ARG A 497 -14.12 -19.98 4.65
N GLU A 498 -14.14 -19.57 5.92
CA GLU A 498 -13.58 -20.34 7.04
C GLU A 498 -14.44 -21.60 7.30
N LYS A 499 -13.81 -22.69 7.72
CA LYS A 499 -14.47 -24.00 7.86
C LYS A 499 -15.59 -24.08 8.89
N LYS A 500 -15.48 -23.41 10.04
CA LYS A 500 -16.38 -23.57 11.19
C LYS A 500 -17.51 -22.56 11.20
N GLU A 501 -17.17 -21.28 11.12
CA GLU A 501 -18.07 -20.14 11.25
C GLU A 501 -18.44 -19.54 9.89
N PHE A 502 -17.82 -20.03 8.81
CA PHE A 502 -18.07 -19.55 7.45
C PHE A 502 -17.80 -18.06 7.26
N HIS A 503 -16.86 -17.52 8.04
CA HIS A 503 -16.41 -16.13 7.91
C HIS A 503 -15.64 -15.91 6.60
N SER A 504 -15.75 -14.71 6.06
CA SER A 504 -14.91 -14.25 4.94
C SER A 504 -13.52 -13.89 5.45
N LEU A 505 -12.56 -13.80 4.52
CA LEU A 505 -11.22 -13.28 4.84
C LEU A 505 -11.32 -11.82 5.30
N VAL A 506 -10.53 -11.45 6.31
CA VAL A 506 -10.41 -10.04 6.74
C VAL A 506 -9.88 -9.18 5.57
N HIS A 507 -8.86 -9.68 4.88
CA HIS A 507 -8.31 -9.07 3.67
C HIS A 507 -8.35 -10.10 2.53
N PRO A 508 -9.28 -9.98 1.57
CA PRO A 508 -9.50 -10.99 0.53
C PRO A 508 -8.55 -10.84 -0.68
N THR A 509 -7.72 -9.79 -0.74
CA THR A 509 -6.88 -9.50 -1.91
C THR A 509 -5.39 -9.39 -1.55
N ALA A 510 -4.55 -10.04 -2.34
CA ALA A 510 -3.09 -9.91 -2.31
C ALA A 510 -2.57 -9.39 -3.65
N TYR A 511 -1.48 -8.61 -3.61
CA TYR A 511 -0.77 -8.14 -4.81
C TYR A 511 0.63 -8.73 -4.81
N TYR A 512 0.80 -9.78 -5.62
CA TYR A 512 2.04 -10.53 -5.73
C TYR A 512 2.92 -9.93 -6.83
N THR A 513 4.17 -9.58 -6.54
CA THR A 513 5.16 -9.19 -7.54
C THR A 513 5.95 -10.41 -7.98
N LEU A 514 5.86 -10.81 -9.25
CA LEU A 514 6.46 -12.06 -9.75
C LEU A 514 7.73 -11.81 -10.56
N ASN A 515 8.87 -11.65 -9.89
CA ASN A 515 10.17 -11.46 -10.58
C ASN A 515 10.69 -12.74 -11.23
N ASN A 516 10.42 -13.90 -10.62
CA ASN A 516 10.88 -15.22 -11.05
C ASN A 516 9.76 -16.25 -10.84
N ILE A 517 9.65 -17.17 -11.80
CA ILE A 517 8.81 -18.36 -11.65
C ILE A 517 9.71 -19.48 -11.12
N PRO A 518 9.38 -20.11 -9.98
CA PRO A 518 10.18 -21.19 -9.43
C PRO A 518 10.16 -22.41 -10.35
N THR A 519 11.25 -23.16 -10.35
CA THR A 519 11.28 -24.51 -10.96
C THR A 519 10.63 -25.51 -10.02
N GLY A 520 9.95 -26.52 -10.53
CA GLY A 520 9.38 -27.58 -9.71
C GLY A 520 8.27 -28.36 -10.40
N GLU A 521 7.64 -29.25 -9.66
CA GLU A 521 6.52 -30.06 -10.15
C GLU A 521 5.25 -29.22 -10.29
N LYS A 522 4.60 -29.32 -11.46
CA LYS A 522 3.29 -28.73 -11.74
C LYS A 522 2.19 -29.70 -11.35
N LEU A 523 1.06 -29.19 -10.88
CA LEU A 523 -0.11 -30.01 -10.62
C LEU A 523 -0.70 -30.56 -11.93
N ALA A 524 -1.02 -31.85 -11.93
CA ALA A 524 -1.81 -32.45 -12.99
C ALA A 524 -3.29 -32.05 -12.85
N LEU A 525 -3.96 -31.75 -13.96
CA LEU A 525 -5.39 -31.40 -13.98
C LEU A 525 -6.31 -32.50 -13.42
N THR A 526 -5.82 -33.75 -13.34
CA THR A 526 -6.52 -34.89 -12.73
C THR A 526 -6.52 -34.85 -11.20
N GLU A 527 -5.68 -34.03 -10.58
CA GLU A 527 -5.51 -33.95 -9.12
C GLU A 527 -6.18 -32.71 -8.50
N VAL A 528 -6.86 -31.90 -9.31
CA VAL A 528 -7.41 -30.61 -8.91
C VAL A 528 -8.91 -30.55 -9.19
N SER A 529 -9.62 -29.76 -8.39
CA SER A 529 -10.98 -29.37 -8.72
C SER A 529 -10.96 -28.37 -9.88
N GLN A 530 -11.87 -28.56 -10.83
CA GLN A 530 -12.15 -27.61 -11.92
C GLN A 530 -13.60 -27.10 -11.86
N PHE A 531 -14.28 -27.34 -10.73
CA PHE A 531 -15.67 -26.93 -10.54
C PHE A 531 -15.77 -25.40 -10.49
N ASN A 532 -16.74 -24.83 -11.20
CA ASN A 532 -17.03 -23.39 -11.19
C ASN A 532 -18.54 -23.18 -11.03
N SER A 533 -18.95 -22.60 -9.90
CA SER A 533 -20.38 -22.43 -9.59
C SER A 533 -21.08 -21.42 -10.49
N VAL A 534 -20.39 -20.38 -10.97
CA VAL A 534 -20.96 -19.38 -11.88
C VAL A 534 -21.28 -20.04 -13.22
N VAL A 535 -20.34 -20.79 -13.79
CA VAL A 535 -20.53 -21.54 -15.04
C VAL A 535 -21.64 -22.58 -14.89
N GLU A 536 -21.69 -23.28 -13.75
CA GLU A 536 -22.74 -24.26 -13.48
C GLU A 536 -24.12 -23.61 -13.38
N GLN A 537 -24.23 -22.45 -12.72
CA GLN A 537 -25.48 -21.69 -12.66
C GLN A 537 -25.91 -21.20 -14.05
N GLU A 538 -24.98 -20.75 -14.88
CA GLU A 538 -25.27 -20.36 -16.26
C GLU A 538 -25.74 -21.55 -17.10
N ARG A 539 -25.13 -22.73 -16.93
CA ARG A 539 -25.57 -23.98 -17.57
C ARG A 539 -26.99 -24.34 -17.15
N ILE A 540 -27.28 -24.31 -15.85
CA ILE A 540 -28.62 -24.59 -15.31
C ILE A 540 -29.64 -23.58 -15.85
N LYS A 541 -29.31 -22.28 -15.87
CA LYS A 541 -30.18 -21.22 -16.45
C LYS A 541 -30.43 -21.46 -17.93
N ALA A 542 -29.41 -21.83 -18.70
CA ALA A 542 -29.54 -22.12 -20.13
C ALA A 542 -30.40 -23.37 -20.39
N GLU A 543 -30.26 -24.42 -19.56
CA GLU A 543 -31.09 -25.63 -19.63
C GLU A 543 -32.56 -25.33 -19.26
N ALA A 544 -32.78 -24.52 -18.23
CA ALA A 544 -34.12 -24.06 -17.84
C ALA A 544 -34.77 -23.22 -18.95
N ALA A 545 -34.00 -22.31 -19.58
CA ALA A 545 -34.47 -21.51 -20.71
C ALA A 545 -34.82 -22.40 -21.93
N LYS A 546 -34.02 -23.42 -22.23
CA LYS A 546 -34.31 -24.41 -23.29
C LYS A 546 -35.58 -25.22 -22.99
N LYS A 547 -35.80 -25.66 -21.75
CA LYS A 547 -37.04 -26.34 -21.33
C LYS A 547 -38.28 -25.43 -21.35
N ALA A 548 -38.11 -24.14 -21.07
CA ALA A 548 -39.19 -23.15 -21.17
C ALA A 548 -39.53 -22.83 -22.64
N ALA A 549 -38.54 -22.86 -23.54
CA ALA A 549 -38.75 -22.66 -24.98
C ALA A 549 -39.46 -23.85 -25.67
N THR A 550 -39.24 -25.08 -25.20
CA THR A 550 -39.89 -26.29 -25.74
C THR A 550 -41.30 -26.56 -25.19
N SER A 551 -41.76 -25.80 -24.19
CA SER A 551 -43.10 -25.97 -23.57
C SER A 551 -44.16 -24.95 -24.01
N LYS A 552 -43.82 -23.98 -24.87
CA LYS A 552 -44.81 -23.01 -25.38
C LYS A 552 -45.29 -23.36 -26.80
N LYS A 553 -46.53 -23.83 -26.91
CA LYS A 553 -47.33 -23.70 -28.16
C LYS A 553 -47.48 -22.21 -28.50
N PRO A 554 -47.45 -21.83 -29.79
CA PRO A 554 -47.52 -20.43 -30.18
C PRO A 554 -48.93 -19.90 -29.91
N VAL A 555 -49.05 -18.98 -28.97
CA VAL A 555 -50.18 -18.05 -28.91
C VAL A 555 -49.64 -16.72 -29.42
N ALA A 556 -50.11 -16.33 -30.59
CA ALA A 556 -49.85 -15.03 -31.16
C ALA A 556 -50.46 -13.97 -30.24
N VAL A 557 -49.60 -13.18 -29.61
CA VAL A 557 -50.00 -11.92 -28.98
C VAL A 557 -49.24 -10.82 -29.70
N THR A 558 -50.00 -10.01 -30.44
CA THR A 558 -49.58 -8.77 -31.07
C THR A 558 -48.90 -7.86 -30.05
N SER A 559 -47.60 -7.65 -30.22
CA SER A 559 -46.82 -6.64 -29.52
C SER A 559 -47.17 -5.26 -30.09
N GLN A 560 -47.87 -4.44 -29.31
CA GLN A 560 -47.90 -3.00 -29.56
C GLN A 560 -46.56 -2.39 -29.17
N ASN A 561 -45.94 -1.71 -30.14
CA ASN A 561 -44.79 -0.82 -29.94
C ASN A 561 -45.17 0.27 -28.95
N ILE A 562 -44.58 0.24 -27.76
CA ILE A 562 -44.44 1.43 -26.92
C ILE A 562 -42.99 1.88 -27.06
N GLN A 563 -42.78 2.91 -27.87
CA GLN A 563 -41.56 3.71 -27.84
C GLN A 563 -41.46 4.35 -26.46
N THR A 564 -40.55 3.86 -25.62
CA THR A 564 -40.11 4.58 -24.43
C THR A 564 -39.21 5.73 -24.86
N ALA A 565 -39.64 6.95 -24.58
CA ALA A 565 -38.82 8.16 -24.63
C ALA A 565 -37.56 8.00 -23.75
N PRO A 566 -36.46 8.71 -24.05
CA PRO A 566 -35.23 8.60 -23.29
C PRO A 566 -35.50 9.05 -21.85
N LYS A 567 -35.36 8.13 -20.90
CA LYS A 567 -35.37 8.43 -19.47
C LYS A 567 -34.11 9.26 -19.20
N ALA A 568 -34.27 10.42 -18.56
CA ALA A 568 -33.14 11.15 -18.00
C ALA A 568 -32.33 10.16 -17.14
N GLU A 569 -31.00 10.12 -17.30
CA GLU A 569 -30.12 9.27 -16.51
C GLU A 569 -30.32 9.59 -15.03
N GLU A 570 -31.11 8.74 -14.38
CA GLU A 570 -31.33 8.74 -12.94
C GLU A 570 -29.97 8.40 -12.31
N LEU A 571 -29.45 9.31 -11.47
CA LEU A 571 -28.18 9.10 -10.78
C LEU A 571 -28.18 7.71 -10.12
N PRO A 572 -27.09 6.91 -10.25
CA PRO A 572 -27.00 5.63 -9.57
C PRO A 572 -27.21 5.79 -8.06
N SER A 573 -27.74 4.76 -7.40
CA SER A 573 -27.90 4.80 -5.93
C SER A 573 -26.56 5.09 -5.24
N MET A 574 -26.61 5.70 -4.06
CA MET A 574 -25.39 6.00 -3.28
C MET A 574 -24.55 4.75 -2.98
N GLU A 575 -25.19 3.58 -2.86
CA GLU A 575 -24.50 2.31 -2.70
C GLU A 575 -23.66 1.94 -3.94
N VAL A 576 -24.22 2.11 -5.13
CA VAL A 576 -23.50 1.91 -6.40
C VAL A 576 -22.37 2.92 -6.55
N ILE A 577 -22.59 4.19 -6.21
CA ILE A 577 -21.54 5.22 -6.24
C ILE A 577 -20.41 4.86 -5.27
N ASN A 578 -20.72 4.52 -4.01
CA ASN A 578 -19.70 4.15 -3.03
C ASN A 578 -18.90 2.93 -3.50
N SER A 579 -19.57 1.93 -4.08
CA SER A 579 -18.92 0.77 -4.69
C SER A 579 -17.99 1.17 -5.83
N LEU A 580 -18.41 2.06 -6.73
CA LEU A 580 -17.58 2.56 -7.84
C LEU A 580 -16.37 3.36 -7.35
N LEU A 581 -16.57 4.24 -6.36
CA LEU A 581 -15.49 5.05 -5.78
C LEU A 581 -14.44 4.17 -5.08
N ALA A 582 -14.88 3.13 -4.36
CA ALA A 582 -13.99 2.16 -3.74
C ALA A 582 -13.28 1.28 -4.78
N LYS A 583 -14.02 0.73 -5.76
CA LYS A 583 -13.50 -0.10 -6.86
C LYS A 583 -12.39 0.62 -7.63
N ASN A 584 -12.60 1.89 -7.93
CA ASN A 584 -11.68 2.71 -8.71
C ASN A 584 -10.74 3.54 -7.83
N THR A 585 -10.58 3.20 -6.55
CA THR A 585 -9.64 3.79 -5.60
C THR A 585 -9.73 5.32 -5.45
N CYS A 586 -10.86 5.91 -5.84
CA CYS A 586 -11.05 7.35 -5.80
C CYS A 586 -11.08 7.87 -4.35
N THR A 587 -11.52 7.03 -3.41
CA THR A 587 -11.53 7.32 -1.96
C THR A 587 -10.13 7.37 -1.33
N ALA A 588 -9.08 6.92 -2.04
CA ALA A 588 -7.70 7.06 -1.59
C ALA A 588 -7.26 8.52 -1.49
N CYS A 589 -7.79 9.37 -2.38
CA CYS A 589 -7.33 10.74 -2.55
C CYS A 589 -8.43 11.78 -2.30
N HIS A 590 -9.70 11.40 -2.42
CA HIS A 590 -10.85 12.30 -2.36
C HIS A 590 -11.94 11.80 -1.42
N GLN A 591 -12.57 12.73 -0.71
CA GLN A 591 -13.77 12.47 0.10
C GLN A 591 -14.92 13.38 -0.33
N ALA A 592 -16.15 13.04 0.07
CA ALA A 592 -17.36 13.79 -0.28
C ALA A 592 -17.25 15.29 0.04
N ASN A 593 -16.95 15.62 1.29
CA ASN A 593 -17.03 17.01 1.80
C ASN A 593 -15.75 17.48 2.50
N LYS A 594 -14.75 16.61 2.60
CA LYS A 594 -13.53 16.88 3.36
C LYS A 594 -12.31 16.79 2.45
N ARG A 595 -11.36 17.67 2.69
CA ARG A 595 -10.04 17.61 2.07
C ARG A 595 -9.29 16.37 2.58
N GLN A 596 -8.60 15.71 1.67
CA GLN A 596 -7.66 14.63 1.97
C GLN A 596 -6.34 14.94 1.25
N VAL A 597 -5.95 14.12 0.29
CA VAL A 597 -4.78 14.35 -0.58
C VAL A 597 -5.15 15.35 -1.65
N GLY A 598 -6.29 15.12 -2.31
CA GLY A 598 -6.92 16.03 -3.24
C GLY A 598 -8.04 16.87 -2.61
N PRO A 599 -8.65 17.79 -3.40
CA PRO A 599 -9.86 18.52 -3.00
C PRO A 599 -11.04 17.58 -2.75
N SER A 600 -12.01 18.01 -1.96
CA SER A 600 -13.24 17.22 -1.76
C SER A 600 -14.07 17.15 -3.06
N TYR A 601 -14.92 16.13 -3.22
CA TYR A 601 -15.84 16.05 -4.35
C TYR A 601 -16.77 17.28 -4.40
N ALA A 602 -17.22 17.78 -3.25
CA ALA A 602 -17.99 19.02 -3.15
C ALA A 602 -17.20 20.25 -3.64
N ASP A 603 -15.89 20.35 -3.36
CA ASP A 603 -15.08 21.43 -3.89
C ASP A 603 -14.90 21.31 -5.41
N ILE A 604 -14.72 20.09 -5.93
CA ILE A 604 -14.66 19.84 -7.38
C ILE A 604 -15.97 20.26 -8.04
N ALA A 605 -17.12 19.93 -7.43
CA ALA A 605 -18.45 20.32 -7.92
C ALA A 605 -18.61 21.84 -8.07
N LYS A 606 -18.05 22.63 -7.13
CA LYS A 606 -18.08 24.11 -7.17
C LYS A 606 -17.35 24.70 -8.38
N ARG A 607 -16.44 23.95 -9.02
CA ARG A 607 -15.76 24.36 -10.27
C ARG A 607 -16.64 24.27 -11.51
N LYS A 608 -17.81 23.63 -11.40
CA LYS A 608 -18.83 23.53 -12.47
C LYS A 608 -18.33 22.88 -13.76
N TYR A 609 -17.38 21.95 -13.67
CA TYR A 609 -16.95 21.13 -14.81
C TYR A 609 -18.13 20.29 -15.33
N THR A 610 -18.18 20.04 -16.64
CA THR A 610 -19.09 19.04 -17.21
C THR A 610 -18.65 17.63 -16.80
N ASN A 611 -19.50 16.62 -16.99
CA ASN A 611 -19.12 15.24 -16.68
C ASN A 611 -17.91 14.80 -17.51
N GLU A 612 -17.86 15.21 -18.78
CA GLU A 612 -16.76 14.93 -19.70
C GLU A 612 -15.45 15.58 -19.24
N GLN A 613 -15.50 16.83 -18.80
CA GLN A 613 -14.32 17.52 -18.26
C GLN A 613 -13.80 16.84 -17.00
N ILE A 614 -14.67 16.32 -16.14
CA ILE A 614 -14.26 15.53 -14.97
C ILE A 614 -13.59 14.22 -15.42
N VAL A 615 -14.13 13.52 -16.42
CA VAL A 615 -13.50 12.31 -16.98
C VAL A 615 -12.11 12.63 -17.54
N GLU A 616 -11.96 13.72 -18.28
CA GLU A 616 -10.67 14.18 -18.80
C GLU A 616 -9.67 14.47 -17.66
N LEU A 617 -10.13 15.08 -16.56
CA LEU A 617 -9.30 15.35 -15.38
C LEU A 617 -8.94 14.07 -14.61
N ILE A 618 -9.78 13.03 -14.61
CA ILE A 618 -9.45 11.71 -14.05
C ILE A 618 -8.32 11.07 -14.88
N TYR A 619 -8.40 11.19 -16.21
CA TYR A 619 -7.43 10.57 -17.12
C TYR A 619 -6.13 11.39 -17.25
N ASN A 620 -6.20 12.70 -17.05
CA ASN A 620 -5.05 13.61 -17.13
C ASN A 620 -5.23 14.78 -16.15
N PRO A 621 -4.90 14.59 -14.86
CA PRO A 621 -5.07 15.62 -13.83
C PRO A 621 -4.33 16.92 -14.14
N LYS A 622 -4.96 18.06 -13.81
CA LYS A 622 -4.38 19.41 -13.94
C LYS A 622 -4.27 20.10 -12.58
N PRO A 623 -3.18 19.87 -11.82
CA PRO A 623 -2.96 20.47 -10.51
C PRO A 623 -2.99 22.01 -10.54
N GLU A 624 -2.71 22.63 -11.69
CA GLU A 624 -2.72 24.09 -11.88
C GLU A 624 -4.12 24.68 -11.67
N ASN A 625 -5.17 23.87 -11.84
CA ASN A 625 -6.54 24.27 -11.53
C ASN A 625 -6.75 24.47 -10.02
N TRP A 626 -5.85 23.97 -9.18
CA TRP A 626 -5.93 23.92 -7.73
C TRP A 626 -4.64 24.41 -7.05
N PRO A 627 -4.35 25.73 -7.06
CA PRO A 627 -3.10 26.28 -6.54
C PRO A 627 -2.88 25.98 -5.04
N ASP A 628 -3.94 25.85 -4.24
CA ASP A 628 -3.87 25.48 -2.82
C ASP A 628 -3.67 23.97 -2.57
N TYR A 629 -3.60 23.18 -3.66
CA TYR A 629 -3.52 21.72 -3.69
C TYR A 629 -2.49 21.26 -4.72
N ALA A 630 -1.33 21.91 -4.79
CA ALA A 630 -0.25 21.64 -5.74
C ALA A 630 0.43 20.26 -5.60
N THR A 631 -0.25 19.28 -5.00
CA THR A 631 0.17 17.89 -4.97
C THR A 631 -0.09 17.26 -6.35
N PRO A 632 0.95 16.84 -7.08
CA PRO A 632 0.77 16.11 -8.33
C PRO A 632 -0.04 14.83 -8.09
N MET A 633 -1.04 14.59 -8.95
CA MET A 633 -1.91 13.42 -8.92
C MET A 633 -1.59 12.50 -10.09
N ALA A 634 -1.60 11.19 -9.85
CA ALA A 634 -1.45 10.20 -10.90
C ALA A 634 -2.68 10.17 -11.82
N ALA A 635 -2.43 9.96 -13.11
CA ALA A 635 -3.48 9.71 -14.09
C ALA A 635 -4.17 8.38 -13.83
N MET A 636 -5.50 8.32 -14.05
CA MET A 636 -6.29 7.10 -13.86
C MET A 636 -7.07 6.64 -15.13
N PRO A 637 -6.42 6.52 -16.32
CA PRO A 637 -7.07 6.06 -17.56
C PRO A 637 -7.58 4.62 -17.51
N GLN A 638 -7.11 3.82 -16.55
CA GLN A 638 -7.61 2.46 -16.31
C GLN A 638 -9.06 2.41 -15.83
N VAL A 639 -9.61 3.53 -15.33
CA VAL A 639 -11.02 3.60 -14.90
C VAL A 639 -11.91 3.55 -16.15
N PRO A 640 -12.82 2.56 -16.30
CA PRO A 640 -13.69 2.47 -17.47
C PRO A 640 -14.51 3.75 -17.66
N ARG A 641 -14.60 4.24 -18.89
CA ARG A 641 -15.25 5.52 -19.19
C ARG A 641 -16.69 5.62 -18.68
N GLU A 642 -17.45 4.53 -18.77
CA GLU A 642 -18.83 4.46 -18.26
C GLU A 642 -18.89 4.63 -16.74
N GLU A 643 -17.91 4.11 -16.00
CA GLU A 643 -17.82 4.26 -14.55
C GLU A 643 -17.37 5.67 -14.18
N ALA A 644 -16.38 6.21 -14.91
CA ALA A 644 -15.91 7.58 -14.73
C ALA A 644 -17.02 8.61 -14.94
N LEU A 645 -17.90 8.40 -15.94
CA LEU A 645 -19.07 9.25 -16.16
C LEU A 645 -20.08 9.19 -15.00
N LYS A 646 -20.33 8.01 -14.43
CA LYS A 646 -21.20 7.85 -13.25
C LYS A 646 -20.62 8.57 -12.03
N ILE A 647 -19.31 8.44 -11.80
CA ILE A 647 -18.61 9.17 -10.74
C ILE A 647 -18.70 10.68 -10.97
N ALA A 648 -18.47 11.15 -12.20
CA ALA A 648 -18.56 12.56 -12.56
C ALA A 648 -19.97 13.14 -12.34
N ALA A 649 -21.01 12.37 -12.71
CA ALA A 649 -22.40 12.74 -12.48
C ALA A 649 -22.71 12.88 -10.98
N TYR A 650 -22.22 11.95 -10.15
CA TYR A 650 -22.32 12.05 -8.70
C TYR A 650 -21.62 13.29 -8.15
N ILE A 651 -20.37 13.57 -8.55
CA ILE A 651 -19.63 14.76 -8.13
C ILE A 651 -20.45 16.02 -8.46
N ASN A 652 -20.97 16.10 -9.68
CA ASN A 652 -21.81 17.23 -10.09
C ASN A 652 -23.17 17.31 -9.39
N SER A 653 -23.65 16.24 -8.76
CA SER A 653 -24.85 16.28 -7.93
C SER A 653 -24.62 16.89 -6.54
N LEU A 654 -23.36 17.09 -6.12
CA LEU A 654 -22.99 17.71 -4.84
C LEU A 654 -22.95 19.26 -4.92
N ARG A 655 -23.44 19.84 -6.02
CA ARG A 655 -23.44 21.29 -6.28
C ARG A 655 -24.34 22.08 -5.35
#